data_AF-A0AAP7CC62-F1
#
_entry.id   AF-A0AAP7CC62-F1
#
_cell.length_a   1.000
_cell.length_b   1.000
_cell.length_c   1.000
_cell.angle_alpha   90.00
_cell.angle_beta   90.00
_cell.angle_gamma   90.00
#
_symmetry.space_group_name_H-M   'P 1'
#
loop_
_entity.id
_entity.type
_entity.pdbx_description
1 polymer ?
#
loop_
_entity_poly.entity_id
_entity_poly.type
_entity_poly.pdbx_seq_one_letter_code
_entity_poly.pdbx_strand_id
1 'polypeptide(L)'
;MSLLKSGLLAVGIFATAILATTVAFLGAQLYSVVDGHLGEYGVQVESDRAASERVSFYSDLAEFARNNDFDVAINYSSLAVSGGEQRVYSSSLPPDGGRVERPRFERGEVDIFYPLEDFPYPDPRQPLHVKGSAADEQHLLRWLDEQGLDAVPLTRYFTEIFASSTIPILLILSVLLCLVLSAGHVLARSREVGVHRLFGLSIAETARIEIERQRITLVVAYLGVPLLVAGLLYAYNGWAQGGVFWSIHFTISFILSTCLLIGYLGGQLLVRRTSIPQSIKGKIHARPILYSLTVVRGVTLVAAISVVATLVGFSAELEARHRLQGAWDAHRGQQELALNVNTAFEDWSDREAAAPFRAADEAGGILLVDPYWITWPVELESPVLLVNQEFARQAGVSMMNGTVVTVCSPGELSLQSVNTIVDTLQFEASYTNEPVPGIEWRYGCSLGPVFTYGVNYRPQVDNPILVILPRGLAPLGDHNLMSKVSQQVLLTVSPDVPSQILKGATGNTLAFFRPREDSWQASIRAAEQNVALWGLNGFATVLLVTVLVGATVLTFRITYRRKIHVAYVCGRSPWWVAKEVVAIEVAFFLATIGWLLYKVHDHRVQAESRVPSTWSIGFENQWSPFTIVAVVGFGAVWFVVSVALMLKAASQWDARGGLEPQ
;
A
#
# COMPACT_ATOMS: atom_id res chain seq x y z
N MET A 1 23.94 3.20 -33.67
CA MET A 1 22.95 4.23 -34.07
C MET A 1 21.83 3.70 -35.00
N SER A 2 21.60 2.37 -35.08
CA SER A 2 20.55 1.75 -35.93
C SER A 2 19.34 1.19 -35.15
N LEU A 3 19.34 1.28 -33.81
CA LEU A 3 18.30 0.73 -32.92
C LEU A 3 17.06 1.62 -32.73
N LEU A 4 17.04 2.83 -33.29
CA LEU A 4 15.93 3.82 -33.16
C LEU A 4 15.01 3.89 -34.40
N LYS A 5 14.94 2.81 -35.19
CA LYS A 5 13.87 2.58 -36.19
C LYS A 5 12.66 1.82 -35.61
N SER A 6 12.61 1.65 -34.28
CA SER A 6 11.53 0.98 -33.55
C SER A 6 10.31 1.90 -33.49
N GLY A 7 9.20 1.48 -34.12
CA GLY A 7 7.93 2.20 -34.06
C GLY A 7 7.31 2.19 -32.65
N LEU A 8 6.30 3.02 -32.40
CA LEU A 8 5.57 3.08 -31.12
C LEU A 8 5.08 1.70 -30.64
N LEU A 9 4.75 0.80 -31.58
CA LEU A 9 4.37 -0.58 -31.27
C LEU A 9 5.51 -1.39 -30.62
N ALA A 10 6.75 -1.19 -31.03
CA ALA A 10 7.90 -1.87 -30.44
C ALA A 10 8.14 -1.41 -28.99
N VAL A 11 7.96 -0.11 -28.73
CA VAL A 11 7.97 0.44 -27.36
C VAL A 11 6.85 -0.18 -26.54
N GLY A 12 5.64 -0.31 -27.12
CA GLY A 12 4.52 -1.01 -26.50
C GLY A 12 4.87 -2.45 -26.10
N ILE A 13 5.45 -3.23 -27.02
CA ILE A 13 5.84 -4.64 -26.78
C ILE A 13 6.88 -4.76 -25.66
N PHE A 14 7.88 -3.88 -25.60
CA PHE A 14 8.83 -3.91 -24.49
C PHE A 14 8.20 -3.44 -23.18
N ALA A 15 7.31 -2.45 -23.22
CA ALA A 15 6.59 -1.97 -22.05
C ALA A 15 5.74 -3.10 -21.45
N THR A 16 5.06 -3.94 -22.26
CA THR A 16 4.28 -5.06 -21.71
C THR A 16 5.16 -6.06 -20.96
N ALA A 17 6.31 -6.44 -21.52
CA ALA A 17 7.22 -7.38 -20.86
C ALA A 17 7.78 -6.82 -19.53
N ILE A 18 8.21 -5.55 -19.53
CA ILE A 18 8.78 -4.88 -18.34
C ILE A 18 7.71 -4.68 -17.27
N LEU A 19 6.53 -4.18 -17.64
CA LEU A 19 5.43 -3.93 -16.70
C LEU A 19 4.87 -5.23 -16.14
N ALA A 20 4.71 -6.28 -16.95
CA ALA A 20 4.29 -7.59 -16.47
C ALA A 20 5.29 -8.19 -15.47
N THR A 21 6.59 -8.05 -15.72
CA THR A 21 7.65 -8.46 -14.78
C THR A 21 7.54 -7.70 -13.47
N THR A 22 7.35 -6.38 -13.54
CA THR A 22 7.28 -5.53 -12.36
C THR A 22 6.05 -5.85 -11.51
N VAL A 23 4.87 -5.94 -12.14
CA VAL A 23 3.63 -6.30 -11.45
C VAL A 23 3.72 -7.71 -10.85
N ALA A 24 4.35 -8.66 -11.54
CA ALA A 24 4.54 -10.02 -11.02
C ALA A 24 5.44 -10.05 -9.79
N PHE A 25 6.53 -9.28 -9.78
CA PHE A 25 7.41 -9.19 -8.61
C PHE A 25 6.67 -8.61 -7.41
N LEU A 26 5.98 -7.48 -7.60
CA LEU A 26 5.21 -6.82 -6.55
C LEU A 26 4.03 -7.66 -6.06
N GLY A 27 3.34 -8.34 -6.97
CA GLY A 27 2.23 -9.23 -6.64
C GLY A 27 2.69 -10.46 -5.86
N ALA A 28 3.82 -11.06 -6.23
CA ALA A 28 4.39 -12.19 -5.50
C ALA A 28 4.91 -11.77 -4.11
N GLN A 29 5.52 -10.57 -4.01
CA GLN A 29 5.92 -10.01 -2.72
C GLN A 29 4.70 -9.77 -1.82
N LEU A 30 3.65 -9.12 -2.34
CA LEU A 30 2.41 -8.89 -1.60
C LEU A 30 1.77 -10.21 -1.16
N TYR A 31 1.68 -11.19 -2.06
CA TYR A 31 1.17 -12.53 -1.77
C TYR A 31 1.95 -13.21 -0.63
N SER A 32 3.28 -13.06 -0.61
CA SER A 32 4.12 -13.62 0.45
C SER A 32 3.94 -12.90 1.79
N VAL A 33 3.82 -11.57 1.79
CA VAL A 33 3.69 -10.76 3.02
C VAL A 33 2.37 -11.01 3.75
N VAL A 34 1.29 -11.26 3.00
CA VAL A 34 -0.05 -11.49 3.58
C VAL A 34 -0.36 -12.96 3.82
N ASP A 35 0.66 -13.80 3.81
CA ASP A 35 0.55 -15.24 3.96
C ASP A 35 -0.44 -15.89 2.97
N GLY A 36 -0.53 -15.36 1.74
CA GLY A 36 -1.46 -15.87 0.72
C GLY A 36 -1.23 -17.35 0.37
N HIS A 37 -0.05 -17.88 0.69
CA HIS A 37 0.30 -19.29 0.52
C HIS A 37 -0.48 -20.24 1.45
N LEU A 38 -1.09 -19.71 2.52
CA LEU A 38 -1.96 -20.41 3.47
C LEU A 38 -3.42 -20.48 3.01
N GLY A 39 -3.79 -19.77 1.93
CA GLY A 39 -5.14 -19.77 1.38
C GLY A 39 -5.86 -18.43 1.45
N GLU A 40 -6.90 -18.29 0.63
CA GLU A 40 -7.79 -17.10 0.58
C GLU A 40 -8.99 -17.21 1.53
N TYR A 41 -9.27 -18.41 2.04
CA TYR A 41 -10.40 -18.69 2.93
C TYR A 41 -9.91 -18.93 4.35
N GLY A 42 -10.81 -18.83 5.32
CA GLY A 42 -10.46 -19.03 6.71
C GLY A 42 -11.69 -19.18 7.59
N VAL A 43 -11.49 -19.74 8.77
CA VAL A 43 -12.55 -19.95 9.75
C VAL A 43 -12.04 -19.55 11.13
N GLN A 44 -12.81 -18.75 11.86
CA GLN A 44 -12.59 -18.48 13.29
C GLN A 44 -13.60 -19.28 14.09
N VAL A 45 -13.12 -20.11 15.01
CA VAL A 45 -14.00 -20.71 16.01
C VAL A 45 -14.19 -19.69 17.13
N GLU A 46 -15.44 -19.29 17.38
CA GLU A 46 -15.81 -18.28 18.40
C GLU A 46 -16.12 -18.92 19.75
N SER A 47 -16.78 -20.09 19.75
CA SER A 47 -17.13 -20.77 21.00
C SER A 47 -17.13 -22.28 20.87
N ASP A 48 -16.80 -22.96 21.98
CA ASP A 48 -16.94 -24.40 22.13
C ASP A 48 -18.11 -24.70 23.07
N ARG A 49 -19.18 -25.29 22.54
CA ARG A 49 -20.40 -25.60 23.32
C ARG A 49 -20.25 -26.87 24.18
N ALA A 50 -19.21 -27.68 23.95
CA ALA A 50 -19.04 -29.00 24.57
C ALA A 50 -18.16 -29.00 25.84
N ALA A 51 -17.48 -27.88 26.15
CA ALA A 51 -16.73 -27.63 27.40
C ALA A 51 -15.77 -28.75 27.88
N SER A 52 -15.30 -29.63 26.99
CA SER A 52 -14.40 -30.75 27.33
C SER A 52 -13.10 -30.64 26.55
N GLU A 53 -11.96 -30.99 27.18
CA GLU A 53 -10.65 -31.01 26.52
C GLU A 53 -10.67 -31.98 25.33
N ARG A 54 -10.47 -31.43 24.11
CA ARG A 54 -10.46 -32.20 22.86
C ARG A 54 -9.04 -32.56 22.46
N VAL A 55 -8.45 -33.54 23.15
CA VAL A 55 -7.05 -33.96 22.95
C VAL A 55 -6.76 -34.42 21.51
N SER A 56 -7.76 -34.88 20.75
CA SER A 56 -7.62 -35.33 19.35
C SER A 56 -8.09 -34.31 18.30
N PHE A 57 -8.48 -33.09 18.68
CA PHE A 57 -9.12 -32.17 17.73
C PHE A 57 -8.28 -31.91 16.47
N TYR A 58 -6.99 -31.61 16.64
CA TYR A 58 -6.12 -31.31 15.50
C TYR A 58 -5.77 -32.52 14.65
N SER A 59 -5.75 -33.73 15.22
CA SER A 59 -5.62 -34.96 14.43
C SER A 59 -6.85 -35.21 13.59
N ASP A 60 -8.04 -35.03 14.19
CA ASP A 60 -9.32 -35.25 13.52
C ASP A 60 -9.53 -34.21 12.42
N LEU A 61 -9.15 -32.95 12.67
CA LEU A 61 -9.17 -31.86 11.70
C LEU A 61 -8.20 -32.11 10.54
N ALA A 62 -6.98 -32.56 10.83
CA ALA A 62 -5.99 -32.86 9.79
C ALA A 62 -6.44 -34.03 8.91
N GLU A 63 -7.00 -35.08 9.52
CA GLU A 63 -7.58 -36.21 8.79
C GLU A 63 -8.79 -35.78 7.94
N PHE A 64 -9.69 -34.97 8.50
CA PHE A 64 -10.83 -34.43 7.76
C PHE A 64 -10.39 -33.63 6.53
N ALA A 65 -9.42 -32.72 6.68
CA ALA A 65 -8.91 -31.91 5.58
C ALA A 65 -8.28 -32.79 4.48
N ARG A 66 -7.45 -33.77 4.86
CA ARG A 66 -6.82 -34.70 3.92
C ARG A 66 -7.83 -35.59 3.18
N ASN A 67 -8.86 -36.08 3.86
CA ASN A 67 -9.91 -36.90 3.25
C ASN A 67 -10.78 -36.14 2.25
N ASN A 68 -10.76 -34.81 2.31
CA ASN A 68 -11.52 -33.92 1.44
C ASN A 68 -10.64 -33.13 0.46
N ASP A 69 -9.36 -33.49 0.31
CA ASP A 69 -8.41 -32.90 -0.64
C ASP A 69 -8.20 -31.37 -0.50
N PHE A 70 -8.24 -30.83 0.72
CA PHE A 70 -7.86 -29.44 1.01
C PHE A 70 -6.89 -29.33 2.19
N ASP A 71 -6.23 -28.17 2.33
CA ASP A 71 -5.24 -27.92 3.38
C ASP A 71 -5.77 -26.91 4.41
N VAL A 72 -5.57 -27.23 5.68
CA VAL A 72 -5.87 -26.36 6.82
C VAL A 72 -4.56 -26.03 7.50
N ALA A 73 -4.30 -24.74 7.70
CA ALA A 73 -3.07 -24.26 8.33
C ALA A 73 -3.36 -23.29 9.47
N ILE A 74 -2.50 -23.32 10.48
CA ILE A 74 -2.54 -22.40 11.63
C ILE A 74 -1.17 -21.74 11.73
N ASN A 75 -1.16 -20.40 11.66
CA ASN A 75 0.01 -19.62 12.04
C ASN A 75 0.08 -19.55 13.56
N TYR A 76 1.25 -19.83 14.12
CA TYR A 76 1.48 -19.82 15.56
C TYR A 76 2.84 -19.22 15.90
N SER A 77 2.87 -18.33 16.88
CA SER A 77 4.10 -17.79 17.45
C SER A 77 3.94 -17.68 18.96
N SER A 78 4.89 -18.24 19.69
CA SER A 78 4.92 -18.21 21.16
C SER A 78 6.36 -18.14 21.66
N LEU A 79 6.61 -17.33 22.67
CA LEU A 79 7.92 -17.29 23.32
C LEU A 79 8.22 -18.58 24.09
N ALA A 80 7.22 -19.19 24.72
CA ALA A 80 7.41 -20.43 25.47
C ALA A 80 7.72 -21.64 24.58
N VAL A 81 7.06 -21.76 23.42
CA VAL A 81 7.14 -22.96 22.56
C VAL A 81 8.10 -22.78 21.38
N SER A 82 8.13 -21.59 20.81
CA SER A 82 8.91 -21.30 19.59
C SER A 82 10.04 -20.30 19.78
N GLY A 83 10.24 -19.76 20.99
CA GLY A 83 11.21 -18.69 21.22
C GLY A 83 10.89 -17.42 20.41
N GLY A 84 9.63 -17.26 19.99
CA GLY A 84 9.17 -16.17 19.13
C GLY A 84 9.38 -16.37 17.63
N GLU A 85 9.78 -17.57 17.20
CA GLU A 85 9.84 -17.94 15.78
C GLU A 85 8.43 -18.25 15.26
N GLN A 86 8.00 -17.60 14.18
CA GLN A 86 6.72 -17.89 13.55
C GLN A 86 6.74 -19.29 12.90
N ARG A 87 5.77 -20.14 13.29
CA ARG A 87 5.61 -21.51 12.80
C ARG A 87 4.25 -21.68 12.15
N VAL A 88 4.19 -22.55 11.15
CA VAL A 88 2.95 -22.92 10.45
C VAL A 88 2.66 -24.39 10.72
N TYR A 89 1.50 -24.69 11.28
CA TYR A 89 1.02 -26.06 11.49
C TYR A 89 0.00 -26.38 10.40
N SER A 90 0.23 -27.38 9.54
CA SER A 90 -0.55 -27.60 8.32
C SER A 90 -0.90 -29.06 8.10
N SER A 91 -2.15 -29.32 7.68
CA SER A 91 -2.62 -30.67 7.35
C SER A 91 -2.02 -31.22 6.05
N SER A 92 -1.39 -30.36 5.23
CA SER A 92 -0.64 -30.77 4.04
C SER A 92 0.60 -31.62 4.35
N LEU A 93 1.10 -31.58 5.60
CA LEU A 93 2.17 -32.45 6.05
C LEU A 93 1.57 -33.72 6.68
N PRO A 94 2.18 -34.90 6.42
CA PRO A 94 1.80 -36.12 7.13
C PRO A 94 2.22 -36.01 8.61
N PRO A 95 1.60 -36.78 9.52
CA PRO A 95 1.91 -36.75 10.96
C PRO A 95 3.40 -36.94 11.28
N ASP A 96 4.11 -37.77 10.51
CA ASP A 96 5.54 -38.04 10.67
C ASP A 96 6.44 -37.13 9.80
N GLY A 97 5.87 -36.08 9.19
CA GLY A 97 6.52 -35.25 8.18
C GLY A 97 7.67 -34.39 8.71
N GLY A 98 7.74 -34.20 10.04
CA GLY A 98 8.77 -33.40 10.70
C GLY A 98 8.78 -31.93 10.27
N ARG A 99 9.84 -31.22 10.65
CA ARG A 99 10.07 -29.80 10.30
C ARG A 99 10.40 -29.68 8.81
N VAL A 100 9.62 -28.87 8.09
CA VAL A 100 9.87 -28.54 6.67
C VAL A 100 10.00 -27.02 6.51
N GLU A 101 11.10 -26.57 5.92
CA GLU A 101 11.30 -25.15 5.62
C GLU A 101 10.87 -24.84 4.18
N ARG A 102 10.07 -23.80 4.00
CA ARG A 102 9.67 -23.29 2.69
C ARG A 102 10.12 -21.83 2.55
N PRO A 103 10.89 -21.47 1.51
CA PRO A 103 11.34 -20.11 1.35
C PRO A 103 10.16 -19.19 0.96
N ARG A 104 10.11 -18.02 1.59
CA ARG A 104 9.22 -16.91 1.19
C ARG A 104 9.75 -16.24 -0.07
N PHE A 105 8.92 -15.42 -0.71
CA PHE A 105 9.36 -14.70 -1.90
C PHE A 105 10.51 -13.73 -1.60
N GLU A 106 10.49 -13.11 -0.43
CA GLU A 106 11.54 -12.21 0.04
C GLU A 106 12.82 -12.97 0.39
N ARG A 107 13.97 -12.39 0.03
CA ARG A 107 15.25 -13.07 0.17
C ARG A 107 15.59 -13.31 1.64
N GLY A 108 15.83 -14.56 1.99
CA GLY A 108 16.30 -14.97 3.31
C GLY A 108 15.20 -15.19 4.34
N GLU A 109 13.94 -14.97 3.97
CA GLU A 109 12.79 -15.32 4.79
C GLU A 109 12.33 -16.75 4.50
N VAL A 110 12.02 -17.51 5.56
CA VAL A 110 11.55 -18.89 5.47
C VAL A 110 10.35 -19.09 6.40
N ASP A 111 9.38 -19.83 5.92
CA ASP A 111 8.29 -20.37 6.73
C ASP A 111 8.64 -21.77 7.19
N ILE A 112 8.42 -22.04 8.47
CA ILE A 112 8.73 -23.33 9.08
C ILE A 112 7.41 -24.07 9.31
N PHE A 113 7.23 -25.15 8.56
CA PHE A 113 6.05 -25.98 8.60
C PHE A 113 6.23 -27.18 9.52
N TYR A 114 5.17 -27.48 10.26
CA TYR A 114 5.00 -28.66 11.10
C TYR A 114 3.67 -29.36 10.75
N PRO A 115 3.54 -30.67 11.00
CA PRO A 115 2.26 -31.36 10.94
C PRO A 115 1.23 -30.70 11.85
N LEU A 116 -0.03 -30.61 11.41
CA LEU A 116 -1.09 -30.00 12.21
C LEU A 116 -1.33 -30.71 13.55
N GLU A 117 -1.05 -32.01 13.59
CA GLU A 117 -1.14 -32.88 14.75
C GLU A 117 -0.17 -32.48 15.87
N ASP A 118 0.95 -31.85 15.53
CA ASP A 118 1.97 -31.38 16.49
C ASP A 118 1.63 -30.01 17.10
N PHE A 119 0.43 -29.49 16.84
CA PHE A 119 0.03 -28.18 17.32
C PHE A 119 0.03 -28.14 18.87
N PRO A 120 0.76 -27.21 19.50
CA PRO A 120 1.12 -27.29 20.91
C PRO A 120 0.03 -26.78 21.86
N TYR A 121 -1.06 -26.23 21.35
CA TYR A 121 -2.11 -25.61 22.15
C TYR A 121 -3.45 -26.33 21.94
N PRO A 122 -4.12 -26.85 22.99
CA PRO A 122 -5.29 -27.72 22.83
C PRO A 122 -6.58 -26.98 22.49
N ASP A 123 -6.63 -25.66 22.62
CA ASP A 123 -7.85 -24.87 22.41
C ASP A 123 -8.21 -24.75 20.91
N PRO A 124 -9.37 -25.29 20.47
CA PRO A 124 -9.79 -25.25 19.07
C PRO A 124 -10.12 -23.84 18.54
N ARG A 125 -10.17 -22.79 19.40
CA ARG A 125 -10.45 -21.38 19.06
C ARG A 125 -9.31 -20.68 18.32
N GLN A 126 -8.80 -21.33 17.28
CA GLN A 126 -7.69 -20.83 16.46
C GLN A 126 -8.20 -20.21 15.16
N PRO A 127 -7.51 -19.19 14.63
CA PRO A 127 -7.71 -18.76 13.25
C PRO A 127 -7.23 -19.87 12.31
N LEU A 128 -8.16 -20.60 11.71
CA LEU A 128 -7.87 -21.67 10.74
C LEU A 128 -7.78 -21.05 9.34
N HIS A 129 -6.65 -21.22 8.67
CA HIS A 129 -6.48 -20.87 7.26
C HIS A 129 -6.86 -22.04 6.38
N VAL A 130 -7.67 -21.79 5.35
CA VAL A 130 -8.16 -22.83 4.44
C VAL A 130 -7.61 -22.57 3.05
N LYS A 131 -6.72 -23.47 2.62
CA LYS A 131 -6.21 -23.51 1.26
C LYS A 131 -7.05 -24.49 0.44
N GLY A 132 -8.14 -23.95 -0.09
CA GLY A 132 -9.12 -24.67 -0.90
C GLY A 132 -10.05 -23.69 -1.59
N SER A 133 -11.28 -24.12 -1.84
CA SER A 133 -12.38 -23.35 -2.40
C SER A 133 -13.36 -22.87 -1.33
N ALA A 134 -14.25 -21.95 -1.69
CA ALA A 134 -15.36 -21.53 -0.82
C ALA A 134 -16.27 -22.71 -0.40
N ALA A 135 -16.34 -23.78 -1.21
CA ALA A 135 -17.09 -24.98 -0.85
C ALA A 135 -16.42 -25.75 0.28
N ASP A 136 -15.10 -25.74 0.34
CA ASP A 136 -14.30 -26.42 1.37
C ASP A 136 -14.39 -25.67 2.71
N GLU A 137 -14.39 -24.34 2.68
CA GLU A 137 -14.68 -23.50 3.86
C GLU A 137 -16.07 -23.82 4.44
N GLN A 138 -17.10 -23.88 3.59
CA GLN A 138 -18.46 -24.26 4.02
C GLN A 138 -18.53 -25.71 4.51
N HIS A 139 -17.70 -26.60 3.98
CA HIS A 139 -17.63 -27.98 4.44
C HIS A 139 -16.98 -28.07 5.81
N LEU A 140 -15.90 -27.31 6.03
CA LEU A 140 -15.25 -27.18 7.33
C LEU A 140 -16.18 -26.57 8.38
N LEU A 141 -16.92 -25.52 8.04
CA LEU A 141 -17.91 -24.92 8.96
C LEU A 141 -18.97 -25.92 9.41
N ARG A 142 -19.49 -26.75 8.49
CA ARG A 142 -20.45 -27.81 8.83
C ARG A 142 -19.82 -28.87 9.72
N TRP A 143 -18.60 -29.30 9.42
CA TRP A 143 -17.88 -30.25 10.26
C TRP A 143 -17.64 -29.70 11.66
N LEU A 144 -17.22 -28.43 11.79
CA LEU A 144 -17.04 -27.77 13.09
C LEU A 144 -18.34 -27.69 13.90
N ASP A 145 -19.46 -27.34 13.25
CA ASP A 145 -20.78 -27.30 13.91
C ASP A 145 -21.24 -28.70 14.36
N GLU A 146 -20.99 -29.74 13.56
CA GLU A 146 -21.22 -31.16 13.95
C GLU A 146 -20.37 -31.56 15.15
N GLN A 147 -19.17 -31.01 15.27
CA GLN A 147 -18.31 -31.17 16.45
C GLN A 147 -18.79 -30.30 17.64
N GLY A 148 -19.80 -29.46 17.50
CA GLY A 148 -20.32 -28.58 18.56
C GLY A 148 -19.53 -27.27 18.73
N LEU A 149 -18.74 -26.88 17.72
CA LEU A 149 -17.99 -25.63 17.68
C LEU A 149 -18.77 -24.60 16.87
N ASP A 150 -18.98 -23.41 17.44
CA ASP A 150 -19.57 -22.29 16.72
C ASP A 150 -18.45 -21.54 15.99
N ALA A 151 -18.51 -21.54 14.67
CA ALA A 151 -17.45 -21.02 13.83
C ALA A 151 -18.00 -20.08 12.76
N VAL A 152 -17.27 -19.01 12.51
CA VAL A 152 -17.62 -17.99 11.53
C VAL A 152 -16.56 -17.95 10.41
N PRO A 153 -16.96 -17.68 9.16
CA PRO A 153 -16.00 -17.53 8.07
C PRO A 153 -15.15 -16.27 8.27
N LEU A 154 -13.82 -16.45 8.27
CA LEU A 154 -12.83 -15.40 8.11
C LEU A 154 -12.50 -15.30 6.61
N THR A 155 -13.28 -14.53 5.85
CA THR A 155 -12.91 -14.33 4.45
C THR A 155 -11.64 -13.49 4.41
N ARG A 156 -10.51 -14.06 3.97
CA ARG A 156 -9.28 -13.30 3.81
C ARG A 156 -9.32 -12.61 2.45
N TYR A 157 -9.50 -11.30 2.50
CA TYR A 157 -9.61 -10.51 1.29
C TYR A 157 -8.25 -10.19 0.66
N PHE A 158 -7.52 -11.21 0.17
CA PHE A 158 -6.38 -10.94 -0.71
C PHE A 158 -6.79 -10.00 -1.85
N THR A 159 -8.01 -10.17 -2.36
CA THR A 159 -8.63 -9.28 -3.35
C THR A 159 -8.80 -7.84 -2.84
N GLU A 160 -9.22 -7.60 -1.60
CA GLU A 160 -9.33 -6.24 -1.04
C GLU A 160 -7.96 -5.64 -0.70
N ILE A 161 -7.02 -6.44 -0.20
CA ILE A 161 -5.64 -6.00 0.03
C ILE A 161 -4.99 -5.64 -1.32
N PHE A 162 -5.17 -6.47 -2.33
CA PHE A 162 -4.69 -6.17 -3.68
C PHE A 162 -5.38 -4.92 -4.25
N ALA A 163 -6.70 -4.79 -4.09
CA ALA A 163 -7.46 -3.63 -4.56
C ALA A 163 -7.09 -2.33 -3.85
N SER A 164 -6.70 -2.41 -2.57
CA SER A 164 -6.22 -1.27 -1.78
C SER A 164 -4.72 -0.98 -1.96
N SER A 165 -3.97 -1.91 -2.58
CA SER A 165 -2.57 -1.69 -2.93
C SER A 165 -2.40 -0.69 -4.08
N THR A 166 -1.15 -0.35 -4.41
CA THR A 166 -0.79 0.54 -5.52
C THR A 166 -0.73 -0.18 -6.88
N ILE A 167 -0.78 -1.51 -6.89
CA ILE A 167 -0.65 -2.35 -8.09
C ILE A 167 -1.80 -2.12 -9.08
N PRO A 168 -3.08 -1.99 -8.68
CA PRO A 168 -4.18 -1.68 -9.59
C PRO A 168 -3.98 -0.37 -10.36
N ILE A 169 -3.45 0.68 -9.72
CA ILE A 169 -3.16 1.97 -10.38
C ILE A 169 -2.13 1.75 -11.48
N LEU A 170 -1.03 1.04 -11.18
CA LEU A 170 -0.01 0.70 -12.16
C LEU A 170 -0.60 -0.08 -13.34
N LEU A 171 -1.48 -1.04 -13.07
CA LEU A 171 -2.12 -1.87 -14.09
C LEU A 171 -3.04 -1.04 -15.00
N ILE A 172 -3.86 -0.15 -14.43
CA ILE A 172 -4.73 0.76 -15.18
C ILE A 172 -3.87 1.67 -16.09
N LEU A 173 -2.82 2.28 -15.55
CA LEU A 173 -1.89 3.12 -16.32
C LEU A 173 -1.19 2.33 -17.44
N SER A 174 -0.80 1.08 -17.16
CA SER A 174 -0.17 0.18 -18.12
C SER A 174 -1.12 -0.19 -19.27
N VAL A 175 -2.37 -0.49 -18.97
CA VAL A 175 -3.42 -0.77 -19.97
C VAL A 175 -3.66 0.45 -20.86
N LEU A 176 -3.81 1.63 -20.27
CA LEU A 176 -3.98 2.89 -21.01
C LEU A 176 -2.77 3.17 -21.90
N LEU A 177 -1.55 2.98 -21.38
CA LEU A 177 -0.31 3.14 -22.14
C LEU A 177 -0.26 2.21 -23.35
N CYS A 178 -0.59 0.93 -23.17
CA CYS A 178 -0.62 -0.05 -24.26
C CYS A 178 -1.62 0.36 -25.35
N LEU A 179 -2.85 0.72 -24.96
CA LEU A 179 -3.89 1.16 -25.90
C LEU A 179 -3.46 2.39 -26.71
N VAL A 180 -2.88 3.39 -26.05
CA VAL A 180 -2.46 4.64 -26.70
C VAL A 180 -1.24 4.41 -27.59
N LEU A 181 -0.25 3.63 -27.17
CA LEU A 181 0.93 3.32 -27.97
C LEU A 181 0.57 2.56 -29.26
N SER A 182 -0.27 1.53 -29.16
CA SER A 182 -0.64 0.72 -30.32
C SER A 182 -1.60 1.44 -31.27
N ALA A 183 -2.60 2.17 -30.75
CA ALA A 183 -3.46 3.02 -31.57
C ALA A 183 -2.67 4.16 -32.22
N GLY A 184 -1.79 4.81 -31.45
CA GLY A 184 -0.91 5.87 -31.90
C GLY A 184 0.03 5.42 -33.02
N HIS A 185 0.58 4.21 -32.93
CA HIS A 185 1.37 3.58 -34.00
C HIS A 185 0.61 3.53 -35.32
N VAL A 186 -0.63 3.04 -35.30
CA VAL A 186 -1.44 2.92 -36.51
C VAL A 186 -1.82 4.28 -37.09
N LEU A 187 -2.15 5.25 -36.23
CA LEU A 187 -2.47 6.62 -36.67
C LEU A 187 -1.26 7.31 -37.31
N ALA A 188 -0.07 7.16 -36.71
CA ALA A 188 1.19 7.67 -37.26
C ALA A 188 1.52 7.05 -38.63
N ARG A 189 1.10 5.80 -38.87
CA ARG A 189 1.31 5.06 -40.13
C ARG A 189 0.04 4.97 -40.99
N SER A 190 -0.91 5.88 -40.80
CA SER A 190 -2.21 5.88 -41.50
C SER A 190 -2.11 5.85 -43.04
N ARG A 191 -1.05 6.44 -43.61
CA ARG A 191 -0.76 6.37 -45.06
C ARG A 191 -0.52 4.95 -45.53
N GLU A 192 0.31 4.19 -44.81
CA GLU A 192 0.63 2.80 -45.17
C GLU A 192 -0.59 1.90 -45.06
N VAL A 193 -1.41 2.11 -44.02
CA VAL A 193 -2.72 1.44 -43.91
C VAL A 193 -3.62 1.80 -45.10
N GLY A 194 -3.61 3.05 -45.57
CA GLY A 194 -4.31 3.48 -46.78
C GLY A 194 -3.80 2.79 -48.04
N VAL A 195 -2.49 2.58 -48.17
CA VAL A 195 -1.86 1.83 -49.28
C VAL A 195 -2.25 0.35 -49.23
N HIS A 196 -2.22 -0.27 -48.05
CA HIS A 196 -2.66 -1.66 -47.89
C HIS A 196 -4.13 -1.85 -48.30
N ARG A 197 -4.99 -0.89 -47.94
CA ARG A 197 -6.40 -0.88 -48.38
C ARG A 197 -6.55 -0.74 -49.88
N LEU A 198 -5.70 0.06 -50.54
CA LEU A 198 -5.70 0.21 -52.00
C LEU A 198 -5.42 -1.14 -52.68
N PHE A 199 -4.50 -1.93 -52.14
CA PHE A 199 -4.19 -3.27 -52.59
C PHE A 199 -5.21 -4.35 -52.15
N GLY A 200 -6.33 -3.95 -51.53
CA GLY A 200 -7.38 -4.89 -51.12
C GLY A 200 -7.07 -5.69 -49.86
N LEU A 201 -5.99 -5.37 -49.12
CA LEU A 201 -5.59 -6.14 -47.95
C LEU A 201 -6.58 -5.98 -46.78
N SER A 202 -6.96 -7.12 -46.23
CA SER A 202 -7.76 -7.26 -45.01
C SER A 202 -7.00 -6.74 -43.78
N ILE A 203 -7.72 -6.60 -42.67
CA ILE A 203 -7.13 -6.21 -41.37
C ILE A 203 -6.14 -7.27 -40.90
N ALA A 204 -6.47 -8.55 -41.07
CA ALA A 204 -5.63 -9.68 -40.67
C ALA A 204 -4.31 -9.73 -41.44
N GLU A 205 -4.35 -9.52 -42.76
CA GLU A 205 -3.13 -9.48 -43.59
C GLU A 205 -2.23 -8.30 -43.22
N THR A 206 -2.83 -7.14 -42.93
CA THR A 206 -2.07 -5.98 -42.46
C THR A 206 -1.43 -6.23 -41.10
N ALA A 207 -2.15 -6.89 -40.18
CA ALA A 207 -1.61 -7.28 -38.88
C ALA A 207 -0.46 -8.29 -39.03
N ARG A 208 -0.59 -9.27 -39.93
CA ARG A 208 0.47 -10.26 -40.21
C ARG A 208 1.77 -9.61 -40.70
N ILE A 209 1.67 -8.65 -41.62
CA ILE A 209 2.84 -7.88 -42.10
C ILE A 209 3.51 -7.15 -40.93
N GLU A 210 2.72 -6.57 -40.02
CA GLU A 210 3.27 -5.87 -38.87
C GLU A 210 3.89 -6.84 -37.84
N ILE A 211 3.30 -8.01 -37.60
CA ILE A 211 3.87 -9.06 -36.74
C ILE A 211 5.23 -9.50 -37.29
N GLU A 212 5.33 -9.77 -38.60
CA GLU A 212 6.59 -10.17 -39.23
C GLU A 212 7.65 -9.07 -39.09
N ARG A 213 7.23 -7.80 -39.20
CA ARG A 213 8.11 -6.65 -38.99
C ARG A 213 8.61 -6.55 -37.54
N GLN A 214 7.78 -6.89 -36.57
CA GLN A 214 8.12 -6.85 -35.15
C GLN A 214 8.69 -8.17 -34.63
N ARG A 215 8.97 -9.17 -35.48
CA ARG A 215 9.37 -10.52 -35.04
C ARG A 215 10.54 -10.54 -34.06
N ILE A 216 11.57 -9.72 -34.30
CA ILE A 216 12.76 -9.65 -33.42
C ILE A 216 12.35 -9.04 -32.08
N THR A 217 11.58 -7.96 -32.10
CA THR A 217 11.04 -7.31 -30.89
C THR A 217 10.21 -8.30 -30.06
N LEU A 218 9.32 -9.06 -30.70
CA LEU A 218 8.49 -10.07 -30.06
C LEU A 218 9.34 -11.18 -29.44
N VAL A 219 10.33 -11.70 -30.15
CA VAL A 219 11.26 -12.72 -29.64
C VAL A 219 12.04 -12.20 -28.44
N VAL A 220 12.61 -11.00 -28.53
CA VAL A 220 13.37 -10.43 -27.41
C VAL A 220 12.46 -10.16 -26.21
N ALA A 221 11.25 -9.64 -26.42
CA ALA A 221 10.34 -9.29 -25.32
C ALA A 221 9.70 -10.52 -24.65
N TYR A 222 9.32 -11.56 -25.40
CA TYR A 222 8.59 -12.71 -24.85
C TYR A 222 9.46 -13.95 -24.60
N LEU A 223 10.70 -13.99 -25.09
CA LEU A 223 11.67 -15.03 -24.75
C LEU A 223 12.89 -14.45 -24.03
N GLY A 224 13.47 -13.38 -24.57
CA GLY A 224 14.68 -12.76 -23.99
C GLY A 224 14.47 -12.17 -22.60
N VAL A 225 13.44 -11.35 -22.41
CA VAL A 225 13.15 -10.72 -21.11
C VAL A 225 12.79 -11.78 -20.05
N PRO A 226 11.88 -12.75 -20.30
CA PRO A 226 11.61 -13.82 -19.33
C PRO A 226 12.84 -14.65 -18.95
N LEU A 227 13.73 -14.97 -19.91
CA LEU A 227 14.97 -15.70 -19.61
C LEU A 227 15.91 -14.89 -18.72
N LEU A 228 16.06 -13.59 -18.99
CA LEU A 228 16.84 -12.69 -18.14
C LEU A 228 16.25 -12.61 -16.74
N VAL A 229 14.93 -12.43 -16.64
CA VAL A 229 14.19 -12.36 -15.38
C VAL A 229 14.31 -13.65 -14.59
N ALA A 230 14.24 -14.82 -15.23
CA ALA A 230 14.44 -16.12 -14.58
C ALA A 230 15.83 -16.23 -13.93
N GLY A 231 16.88 -15.74 -14.60
CA GLY A 231 18.24 -15.70 -14.07
C GLY A 231 18.37 -14.72 -12.89
N LEU A 232 17.77 -13.53 -12.99
CA LEU A 232 17.74 -12.56 -11.89
C LEU A 232 16.95 -13.07 -10.68
N LEU A 233 15.81 -13.72 -10.91
CA LEU A 233 14.99 -14.30 -9.84
C LEU A 233 15.72 -15.44 -9.13
N TYR A 234 16.43 -16.30 -9.88
CA TYR A 234 17.30 -17.31 -9.28
C TYR A 234 18.38 -16.68 -8.40
N ALA A 235 19.06 -15.65 -8.89
CA ALA A 235 20.09 -14.94 -8.13
C ALA A 235 19.54 -14.18 -6.91
N TYR A 236 18.28 -13.74 -6.98
CA TYR A 236 17.60 -13.01 -5.91
C TYR A 236 17.13 -13.93 -4.77
N ASN A 237 16.33 -14.95 -5.09
CA ASN A 237 15.65 -15.79 -4.09
C ASN A 237 15.67 -17.30 -4.39
N GLY A 238 16.49 -17.76 -5.34
CA GLY A 238 16.60 -19.20 -5.65
C GLY A 238 15.32 -19.82 -6.20
N TRP A 239 14.45 -19.03 -6.85
CA TRP A 239 13.11 -19.43 -7.32
C TRP A 239 12.07 -19.69 -6.22
N ALA A 240 12.26 -19.13 -5.03
CA ALA A 240 11.25 -19.13 -4.00
C ALA A 240 9.92 -18.57 -4.55
N GLN A 241 8.83 -19.34 -4.37
CA GLN A 241 7.50 -19.07 -4.92
C GLN A 241 7.47 -18.76 -6.44
N GLY A 242 8.40 -19.34 -7.21
CA GLY A 242 8.50 -19.08 -8.66
C GLY A 242 7.21 -19.39 -9.44
N GLY A 243 6.41 -20.37 -9.00
CA GLY A 243 5.11 -20.68 -9.60
C GLY A 243 4.12 -19.51 -9.51
N VAL A 244 4.05 -18.82 -8.37
CA VAL A 244 3.20 -17.64 -8.16
C VAL A 244 3.67 -16.50 -9.05
N PHE A 245 4.98 -16.21 -9.04
CA PHE A 245 5.57 -15.17 -9.87
C PHE A 245 5.26 -15.37 -11.36
N TRP A 246 5.51 -16.57 -11.90
CA TRP A 246 5.29 -16.85 -13.32
C TRP A 246 3.80 -16.85 -13.68
N SER A 247 2.93 -17.34 -12.81
CA SER A 247 1.47 -17.27 -12.98
C SER A 247 1.01 -15.82 -13.16
N ILE A 248 1.42 -14.91 -12.26
CA ILE A 248 1.08 -13.49 -12.36
C ILE A 248 1.71 -12.89 -13.62
N HIS A 249 3.00 -13.17 -13.88
CA HIS A 249 3.71 -12.65 -15.05
C HIS A 249 2.99 -12.98 -16.36
N PHE A 250 2.64 -14.25 -16.59
CA PHE A 250 1.97 -14.67 -17.83
C PHE A 250 0.56 -14.11 -17.92
N THR A 251 -0.18 -14.04 -16.81
CA THR A 251 -1.52 -13.46 -16.76
C THR A 251 -1.51 -11.98 -17.15
N ILE A 252 -0.64 -11.18 -16.52
CA ILE A 252 -0.51 -9.75 -16.81
C ILE A 252 0.04 -9.53 -18.23
N SER A 253 1.02 -10.30 -18.64
CA SER A 253 1.58 -10.25 -19.99
C SER A 253 0.51 -10.51 -21.06
N PHE A 254 -0.36 -11.51 -20.83
CA PHE A 254 -1.49 -11.81 -21.71
C PHE A 254 -2.51 -10.67 -21.77
N ILE A 255 -2.89 -10.10 -20.61
CA ILE A 255 -3.82 -8.96 -20.53
C ILE A 255 -3.26 -7.76 -21.29
N LEU A 256 -2.02 -7.36 -21.01
CA LEU A 256 -1.41 -6.19 -21.65
C LEU A 256 -1.19 -6.40 -23.16
N SER A 257 -0.82 -7.62 -23.58
CA SER A 257 -0.73 -7.99 -24.99
C SER A 257 -2.09 -7.91 -25.71
N THR A 258 -3.15 -8.34 -25.03
CA THR A 258 -4.53 -8.23 -25.53
C THR A 258 -4.92 -6.77 -25.66
N CYS A 259 -4.60 -5.91 -24.69
CA CYS A 259 -4.82 -4.47 -24.77
C CYS A 259 -4.03 -3.83 -25.92
N LEU A 260 -2.76 -4.20 -26.14
CA LEU A 260 -2.00 -3.76 -27.30
C LEU A 260 -2.71 -4.14 -28.61
N LEU A 261 -3.17 -5.38 -28.73
CA LEU A 261 -3.90 -5.86 -29.91
C LEU A 261 -5.20 -5.09 -30.12
N ILE A 262 -5.99 -4.88 -29.06
CA ILE A 262 -7.23 -4.09 -29.11
C ILE A 262 -6.95 -2.66 -29.58
N GLY A 263 -5.94 -1.99 -29.03
CA GLY A 263 -5.58 -0.64 -29.45
C GLY A 263 -5.09 -0.58 -30.91
N TYR A 264 -4.33 -1.58 -31.36
CA TYR A 264 -3.90 -1.70 -32.75
C TYR A 264 -5.08 -1.88 -33.70
N LEU A 265 -5.99 -2.82 -33.41
CA LEU A 265 -7.19 -3.08 -34.20
C LEU A 265 -8.16 -1.89 -34.17
N GLY A 266 -8.31 -1.24 -33.02
CA GLY A 266 -9.09 -0.02 -32.87
C GLY A 266 -8.55 1.11 -33.74
N GLY A 267 -7.21 1.32 -33.73
CA GLY A 267 -6.54 2.25 -34.63
C GLY A 267 -6.76 1.93 -36.11
N GLN A 268 -6.67 0.65 -36.49
CA GLN A 268 -6.92 0.17 -37.87
C GLN A 268 -8.34 0.49 -38.31
N LEU A 269 -9.33 0.17 -37.47
CA LEU A 269 -10.74 0.42 -37.75
C LEU A 269 -11.01 1.91 -37.93
N LEU A 270 -10.39 2.73 -37.09
CA LEU A 270 -10.55 4.17 -37.11
C LEU A 270 -9.98 4.80 -38.39
N VAL A 271 -8.80 4.37 -38.83
CA VAL A 271 -8.23 4.79 -40.12
C VAL A 271 -9.11 4.28 -41.27
N ARG A 272 -9.64 3.06 -41.18
CA ARG A 272 -10.50 2.45 -42.20
C ARG A 272 -11.85 3.14 -42.38
N ARG A 273 -12.36 3.86 -41.37
CA ARG A 273 -13.56 4.72 -41.52
C ARG A 273 -13.34 5.95 -42.40
N THR A 274 -12.11 6.28 -42.77
CA THR A 274 -11.85 7.34 -43.76
C THR A 274 -11.91 6.80 -45.19
N SER A 275 -12.31 7.64 -46.16
CA SER A 275 -12.34 7.24 -47.56
C SER A 275 -10.93 6.91 -48.07
N ILE A 276 -10.81 5.91 -48.95
CA ILE A 276 -9.53 5.39 -49.46
C ILE A 276 -8.65 6.52 -50.04
N PRO A 277 -9.17 7.46 -50.87
CA PRO A 277 -8.35 8.54 -51.42
C PRO A 277 -7.82 9.51 -50.36
N GLN A 278 -8.54 9.68 -49.24
CA GLN A 278 -8.11 10.51 -48.12
C GLN A 278 -7.09 9.78 -47.24
N SER A 279 -7.29 8.48 -47.01
CA SER A 279 -6.37 7.62 -46.24
C SER A 279 -5.00 7.49 -46.91
N ILE A 280 -4.94 7.35 -48.24
CA ILE A 280 -3.67 7.32 -49.01
C ILE A 280 -2.93 8.67 -48.91
N LYS A 281 -3.67 9.77 -48.77
CA LYS A 281 -3.10 11.12 -48.52
C LYS A 281 -2.76 11.36 -47.04
N GLY A 282 -2.84 10.33 -46.19
CA GLY A 282 -2.58 10.39 -44.76
C GLY A 282 -3.60 11.23 -43.97
N LYS A 283 -4.81 11.44 -44.52
CA LYS A 283 -5.88 12.17 -43.84
C LYS A 283 -6.73 11.21 -43.02
N ILE A 284 -6.92 11.52 -41.75
CA ILE A 284 -7.80 10.80 -40.82
C ILE A 284 -8.98 11.67 -40.40
N HIS A 285 -10.09 11.07 -39.96
CA HIS A 285 -11.22 11.78 -39.34
C HIS A 285 -10.78 12.29 -37.96
N ALA A 286 -10.09 13.42 -37.95
CA ALA A 286 -9.23 13.80 -36.83
C ALA A 286 -9.95 14.49 -35.65
N ARG A 287 -11.16 15.05 -35.85
CA ARG A 287 -11.91 15.75 -34.78
C ARG A 287 -12.39 14.83 -33.66
N PRO A 288 -13.06 13.69 -33.92
CA PRO A 288 -13.45 12.77 -32.85
C PRO A 288 -12.23 12.22 -32.09
N ILE A 289 -11.13 11.95 -32.80
CA ILE A 289 -9.86 11.49 -32.21
C ILE A 289 -9.31 12.53 -31.25
N LEU A 290 -9.31 13.80 -31.67
CA LEU A 290 -8.83 14.90 -30.85
C LEU A 290 -9.66 15.01 -29.56
N TYR A 291 -11.00 14.92 -29.64
CA TYR A 291 -11.85 14.96 -28.44
C TYR A 291 -11.63 13.75 -27.53
N SER A 292 -11.54 12.53 -28.08
CA SER A 292 -11.26 11.33 -27.29
C SER A 292 -9.90 11.42 -26.61
N LEU A 293 -8.86 11.92 -27.30
CA LEU A 293 -7.55 12.15 -26.70
C LEU A 293 -7.61 13.20 -25.60
N THR A 294 -8.38 14.27 -25.76
CA THR A 294 -8.59 15.27 -24.70
C THR A 294 -9.24 14.67 -23.46
N VAL A 295 -10.25 13.79 -23.60
CA VAL A 295 -10.88 13.10 -22.47
C VAL A 295 -9.88 12.18 -21.75
N VAL A 296 -9.16 11.35 -22.50
CA VAL A 296 -8.12 10.45 -21.93
C VAL A 296 -7.03 11.26 -21.22
N ARG A 297 -6.67 12.44 -21.76
CA ARG A 297 -5.73 13.37 -21.11
C ARG A 297 -6.28 13.95 -19.81
N GLY A 298 -7.56 14.29 -19.75
CA GLY A 298 -8.19 14.76 -18.51
C GLY A 298 -8.11 13.70 -17.40
N VAL A 299 -8.46 12.45 -17.72
CA VAL A 299 -8.36 11.33 -16.77
C VAL A 299 -6.90 11.07 -16.36
N THR A 300 -5.99 11.08 -17.33
CA THR A 300 -4.55 10.87 -17.07
C THR A 300 -3.96 11.98 -16.21
N LEU A 301 -4.41 13.22 -16.39
CA LEU A 301 -3.97 14.37 -15.60
C LEU A 301 -4.35 14.21 -14.14
N VAL A 302 -5.59 13.80 -13.85
CA VAL A 302 -6.04 13.52 -12.47
C VAL A 302 -5.18 12.41 -11.86
N ALA A 303 -4.98 11.30 -12.58
CA ALA A 303 -4.10 10.23 -12.12
C ALA A 303 -2.67 10.71 -11.88
N ALA A 304 -2.13 11.54 -12.77
CA ALA A 304 -0.77 12.04 -12.68
C ALA A 304 -0.55 12.93 -11.47
N ILE A 305 -1.47 13.86 -11.24
CA ILE A 305 -1.41 14.77 -10.10
C ILE A 305 -1.50 13.98 -8.79
N SER A 306 -2.41 13.00 -8.71
CA SER A 306 -2.51 12.12 -7.54
C SER A 306 -1.23 11.34 -7.30
N VAL A 307 -0.65 10.75 -8.35
CA VAL A 307 0.62 10.00 -8.25
C VAL A 307 1.77 10.91 -7.79
N VAL A 308 1.90 12.12 -8.35
CA VAL A 308 2.95 13.08 -7.96
C VAL A 308 2.76 13.55 -6.52
N ALA A 309 1.53 13.91 -6.12
CA ALA A 309 1.23 14.35 -4.77
C ALA A 309 1.56 13.25 -3.74
N THR A 310 1.14 12.01 -4.02
CA THR A 310 1.40 10.88 -3.14
C THR A 310 2.89 10.50 -3.09
N LEU A 311 3.59 10.49 -4.23
CA LEU A 311 5.04 10.24 -4.27
C LEU A 311 5.81 11.25 -3.43
N VAL A 312 5.51 12.54 -3.58
CA VAL A 312 6.19 13.59 -2.80
C VAL A 312 5.82 13.49 -1.33
N GLY A 313 4.57 13.16 -1.01
CA GLY A 313 4.15 12.90 0.37
C GLY A 313 4.92 11.76 1.04
N PHE A 314 5.04 10.61 0.38
CA PHE A 314 5.86 9.51 0.89
C PHE A 314 7.35 9.84 0.94
N SER A 315 7.86 10.64 0.00
CA SER A 315 9.26 11.08 0.02
C SER A 315 9.54 12.02 1.18
N ALA A 316 8.61 12.95 1.47
CA ALA A 316 8.69 13.86 2.60
C ALA A 316 8.57 13.10 3.93
N GLU A 317 7.72 12.08 3.99
CA GLU A 317 7.61 11.18 5.15
C GLU A 317 8.89 10.38 5.38
N LEU A 318 9.48 9.81 4.33
CA LEU A 318 10.76 9.11 4.42
C LEU A 318 11.88 10.04 4.90
N GLU A 319 11.95 11.26 4.36
CA GLU A 319 12.91 12.27 4.82
C GLU A 319 12.67 12.65 6.29
N ALA A 320 11.41 12.82 6.71
CA ALA A 320 11.07 13.09 8.10
C ALA A 320 11.52 11.95 9.02
N ARG A 321 11.30 10.69 8.63
CA ARG A 321 11.79 9.51 9.37
C ARG A 321 13.31 9.51 9.48
N HIS A 322 14.05 9.76 8.40
CA HIS A 322 15.51 9.86 8.48
C HIS A 322 15.99 10.99 9.40
N ARG A 323 15.32 12.13 9.42
CA ARG A 323 15.63 13.23 10.36
C ARG A 323 15.38 12.84 11.81
N LEU A 324 14.36 12.03 12.06
CA LEU A 324 14.00 11.53 13.39
C LEU A 324 14.86 10.34 13.85
N GLN A 325 15.71 9.79 12.97
CA GLN A 325 16.62 8.70 13.33
C GLN A 325 17.52 9.07 14.51
N GLY A 326 18.03 10.31 14.56
CA GLY A 326 18.87 10.76 15.67
C GLY A 326 18.14 10.76 17.02
N ALA A 327 16.82 11.00 17.03
CA ALA A 327 16.02 10.89 18.25
C ALA A 327 15.82 9.44 18.70
N TRP A 328 15.63 8.52 17.73
CA TRP A 328 15.60 7.08 17.98
C TRP A 328 16.93 6.55 18.50
N ASP A 329 18.05 7.01 17.94
CA ASP A 329 19.39 6.60 18.36
C ASP A 329 19.67 6.96 19.83
N ALA A 330 19.06 8.04 20.34
CA ALA A 330 19.14 8.46 21.74
C ALA A 330 18.24 7.67 22.69
N HIS A 331 17.23 6.96 22.18
CA HIS A 331 16.24 6.19 22.96
C HIS A 331 16.21 4.73 22.50
N ARG A 332 17.38 4.08 22.42
CA ARG A 332 17.52 2.66 22.06
C ARG A 332 17.46 1.74 23.27
N GLY A 333 17.07 0.49 23.04
CA GLY A 333 17.15 -0.61 24.01
C GLY A 333 15.80 -1.11 24.56
N GLN A 334 14.74 -0.34 24.36
CA GLN A 334 13.38 -0.64 24.79
C GLN A 334 12.83 -1.76 23.91
N GLN A 335 12.19 -2.76 24.54
CA GLN A 335 11.60 -3.88 23.79
C GLN A 335 10.11 -3.70 23.67
N GLU A 336 9.59 -3.94 22.47
CA GLU A 336 8.17 -4.16 22.27
C GLU A 336 7.80 -5.61 22.57
N LEU A 337 6.53 -5.78 22.88
CA LEU A 337 5.90 -7.06 23.16
C LEU A 337 4.73 -7.22 22.20
N ALA A 338 4.50 -8.43 21.74
CA ALA A 338 3.31 -8.77 20.97
C ALA A 338 2.59 -9.94 21.63
N LEU A 339 1.26 -9.87 21.64
CA LEU A 339 0.43 -10.97 22.11
C LEU A 339 0.37 -12.08 21.06
N ASN A 340 0.25 -13.30 21.56
CA ASN A 340 -0.03 -14.48 20.75
C ASN A 340 -1.49 -14.41 20.28
N VAL A 341 -1.68 -14.34 18.96
CA VAL A 341 -3.00 -14.24 18.31
C VAL A 341 -3.80 -15.55 18.47
N ASN A 342 -3.11 -16.64 18.83
CA ASN A 342 -3.67 -17.98 19.04
C ASN A 342 -4.16 -18.23 20.47
N THR A 343 -3.97 -17.26 21.37
CA THR A 343 -4.47 -17.33 22.73
C THR A 343 -5.86 -16.73 22.79
N ALA A 344 -6.79 -17.41 23.46
CA ALA A 344 -8.16 -16.93 23.56
C ALA A 344 -8.26 -15.62 24.36
N PHE A 345 -9.32 -14.87 24.08
CA PHE A 345 -9.56 -13.58 24.71
C PHE A 345 -9.82 -13.68 26.23
N GLU A 346 -10.25 -14.82 26.75
CA GLU A 346 -10.40 -14.96 28.19
C GLU A 346 -9.02 -15.16 28.83
N ASP A 347 -8.19 -16.00 28.21
CA ASP A 347 -6.88 -16.43 28.69
C ASP A 347 -5.86 -15.29 28.76
N TRP A 348 -5.86 -14.37 27.78
CA TRP A 348 -4.96 -13.21 27.84
C TRP A 348 -5.39 -12.21 28.95
N SER A 349 -6.68 -12.10 29.26
CA SER A 349 -7.26 -11.11 30.16
C SER A 349 -7.33 -11.60 31.60
N ASP A 350 -6.92 -12.85 31.82
CA ASP A 350 -6.85 -13.45 33.13
C ASP A 350 -5.78 -12.74 33.99
N ARG A 351 -6.06 -12.68 35.28
CA ARG A 351 -5.20 -12.05 36.28
C ARG A 351 -3.81 -12.68 36.29
N GLU A 352 -3.71 -14.00 36.05
CA GLU A 352 -2.43 -14.69 36.01
C GLU A 352 -1.54 -14.22 34.85
N ALA A 353 -2.12 -13.90 33.70
CA ALA A 353 -1.38 -13.38 32.54
C ALA A 353 -0.98 -11.90 32.73
N ALA A 354 -1.83 -11.09 33.37
CA ALA A 354 -1.62 -9.66 33.56
C ALA A 354 -0.73 -9.31 34.78
N ALA A 355 -0.76 -10.11 35.84
CA ALA A 355 -0.04 -9.82 37.09
C ALA A 355 1.48 -9.59 36.93
N PRO A 356 2.21 -10.37 36.09
CA PRO A 356 3.63 -10.13 35.84
C PRO A 356 3.93 -8.74 35.25
N PHE A 357 3.04 -8.17 34.45
CA PHE A 357 3.20 -6.81 33.92
C PHE A 357 2.99 -5.75 35.02
N ARG A 358 2.02 -5.93 35.91
CA ARG A 358 1.84 -5.02 37.04
C ARG A 358 3.05 -5.04 37.98
N ALA A 359 3.56 -6.22 38.31
CA ALA A 359 4.76 -6.37 39.14
C ALA A 359 6.00 -5.75 38.47
N ALA A 360 6.14 -5.89 37.15
CA ALA A 360 7.22 -5.26 36.41
C ALA A 360 7.09 -3.72 36.34
N ASP A 361 5.88 -3.17 36.27
CA ASP A 361 5.65 -1.71 36.39
C ASP A 361 6.01 -1.20 37.79
N GLU A 362 5.60 -1.89 38.85
CA GLU A 362 5.96 -1.55 40.23
C GLU A 362 7.48 -1.55 40.47
N ALA A 363 8.19 -2.48 39.81
CA ALA A 363 9.65 -2.56 39.81
C ALA A 363 10.33 -1.54 38.90
N GLY A 364 9.59 -0.77 38.10
CA GLY A 364 10.13 0.19 37.13
C GLY A 364 10.76 -0.44 35.89
N GLY A 365 10.39 -1.69 35.57
CA GLY A 365 10.88 -2.43 34.39
C GLY A 365 10.08 -2.17 33.10
N ILE A 366 8.96 -1.46 33.19
CA ILE A 366 8.03 -1.20 32.08
C ILE A 366 7.89 0.32 31.82
N LEU A 367 7.63 0.66 30.56
CA LEU A 367 7.25 1.99 30.09
C LEU A 367 5.88 1.88 29.43
N LEU A 368 4.90 2.61 29.94
CA LEU A 368 3.64 2.84 29.24
C LEU A 368 3.73 4.18 28.53
N VAL A 369 3.53 4.18 27.22
CA VAL A 369 3.51 5.40 26.40
C VAL A 369 2.45 5.25 25.32
N ASP A 370 1.23 5.65 25.65
CA ASP A 370 0.09 5.52 24.75
C ASP A 370 -0.36 6.89 24.21
N PRO A 371 0.01 7.23 22.97
CA PRO A 371 -0.46 8.43 22.29
C PRO A 371 -1.87 8.26 21.68
N TYR A 372 -2.47 7.08 21.76
CA TYR A 372 -3.77 6.75 21.17
C TYR A 372 -4.85 6.52 22.24
N TRP A 373 -4.61 6.95 23.48
CA TRP A 373 -5.55 6.69 24.55
C TRP A 373 -6.92 7.37 24.31
N ILE A 374 -6.91 8.61 23.81
CA ILE A 374 -8.12 9.32 23.37
C ILE A 374 -8.14 9.34 21.85
N THR A 375 -8.99 8.50 21.25
CA THR A 375 -9.02 8.27 19.79
C THR A 375 -10.12 9.03 19.04
N TRP A 376 -11.14 9.52 19.74
CA TRP A 376 -12.27 10.24 19.13
C TRP A 376 -11.95 11.74 18.99
N PRO A 377 -12.56 12.42 17.99
CA PRO A 377 -12.22 13.81 17.68
C PRO A 377 -12.73 14.77 18.75
N VAL A 378 -11.88 15.07 19.73
CA VAL A 378 -12.11 16.09 20.77
C VAL A 378 -11.02 17.14 20.66
N GLU A 379 -11.43 18.40 20.66
CA GLU A 379 -10.50 19.53 20.78
C GLU A 379 -9.98 19.60 22.21
N LEU A 380 -8.67 19.40 22.36
CA LEU A 380 -7.93 19.53 23.62
C LEU A 380 -6.88 20.63 23.45
N GLU A 381 -6.46 21.28 24.54
CA GLU A 381 -5.52 22.39 24.49
C GLU A 381 -4.12 21.95 24.00
N SER A 382 -3.77 20.68 24.22
CA SER A 382 -2.53 20.04 23.80
C SER A 382 -2.74 18.54 23.61
N PRO A 383 -1.87 17.83 22.85
CA PRO A 383 -1.95 16.38 22.70
C PRO A 383 -1.85 15.67 24.05
N VAL A 384 -2.58 14.57 24.24
CA VAL A 384 -2.59 13.79 25.49
C VAL A 384 -1.80 12.51 25.31
N LEU A 385 -0.95 12.18 26.28
CA LEU A 385 -0.28 10.89 26.40
C LEU A 385 -0.69 10.22 27.72
N LEU A 386 -1.15 8.97 27.64
CA LEU A 386 -1.30 8.13 28.82
C LEU A 386 0.03 7.43 29.10
N VAL A 387 0.57 7.63 30.30
CA VAL A 387 1.91 7.18 30.65
C VAL A 387 1.97 6.58 32.06
N ASN A 388 3.03 5.82 32.35
CA ASN A 388 3.32 5.38 33.71
C ASN A 388 4.33 6.29 34.42
N GLN A 389 4.54 6.05 35.71
CA GLN A 389 5.48 6.81 36.55
C GLN A 389 6.91 6.77 36.01
N GLU A 390 7.37 5.61 35.54
CA GLU A 390 8.77 5.46 35.10
C GLU A 390 9.02 6.25 33.81
N PHE A 391 8.09 6.23 32.85
CA PHE A 391 8.18 7.08 31.67
C PHE A 391 8.12 8.57 32.02
N ALA A 392 7.18 8.98 32.88
CA ALA A 392 7.06 10.38 33.29
C ALA A 392 8.34 10.90 33.95
N ARG A 393 9.02 10.06 34.74
CA ARG A 393 10.33 10.36 35.33
C ARG A 393 11.40 10.56 34.24
N GLN A 394 11.44 9.71 33.22
CA GLN A 394 12.37 9.84 32.09
C GLN A 394 12.08 11.09 31.25
N ALA A 395 10.81 11.47 31.12
CA ALA A 395 10.38 12.70 30.45
C ALA A 395 10.66 13.98 31.27
N GLY A 396 11.18 13.86 32.51
CA GLY A 396 11.60 15.00 33.34
C GLY A 396 10.56 15.48 34.36
N VAL A 397 9.44 14.77 34.55
CA VAL A 397 8.46 15.10 35.60
C VAL A 397 9.05 14.78 36.97
N SER A 398 9.14 15.81 37.84
CA SER A 398 9.68 15.68 39.19
C SER A 398 8.58 15.60 40.26
N MET A 399 8.83 14.88 41.36
CA MET A 399 7.97 14.74 42.54
C MET A 399 6.56 14.19 42.25
N MET A 400 6.41 12.91 41.95
CA MET A 400 5.10 12.27 41.75
C MET A 400 4.65 11.52 43.00
N ASN A 401 3.38 11.69 43.38
CA ASN A 401 2.76 10.88 44.41
C ASN A 401 2.35 9.55 43.74
N GLY A 402 3.17 8.51 43.89
CA GLY A 402 3.07 7.27 43.11
C GLY A 402 1.80 6.42 43.34
N THR A 403 0.84 6.94 44.11
CA THR A 403 -0.42 6.29 44.51
C THR A 403 -1.67 6.88 43.83
N VAL A 404 -1.56 8.07 43.23
CA VAL A 404 -2.68 8.78 42.59
C VAL A 404 -2.41 8.99 41.10
N VAL A 405 -3.46 9.19 40.30
CA VAL A 405 -3.29 9.60 38.90
C VAL A 405 -2.86 11.07 38.90
N THR A 406 -1.72 11.38 38.27
CA THR A 406 -1.24 12.77 38.16
C THR A 406 -1.43 13.25 36.73
N VAL A 407 -2.18 14.34 36.54
CA VAL A 407 -2.32 14.99 35.23
C VAL A 407 -1.40 16.21 35.19
N CYS A 408 -0.33 16.13 34.40
CA CYS A 408 0.58 17.23 34.15
C CYS A 408 0.21 17.92 32.83
N SER A 409 -0.21 19.18 32.89
CA SER A 409 -0.58 19.98 31.72
C SER A 409 0.33 21.19 31.55
N PRO A 410 0.72 21.57 30.31
CA PRO A 410 1.51 22.78 30.05
C PRO A 410 0.80 24.08 30.48
N GLY A 411 -0.53 24.10 30.45
CA GLY A 411 -1.37 25.24 30.81
C GLY A 411 -2.65 24.82 31.53
N GLU A 412 -3.47 25.81 31.91
CA GLU A 412 -4.79 25.53 32.46
C GLU A 412 -5.67 24.83 31.41
N LEU A 413 -6.40 23.80 31.85
CA LEU A 413 -7.31 23.03 31.01
C LEU A 413 -8.73 23.59 31.12
N SER A 414 -9.46 23.61 30.01
CA SER A 414 -10.89 23.91 30.03
C SER A 414 -11.66 22.82 30.78
N LEU A 415 -12.86 23.17 31.27
CA LEU A 415 -13.78 22.21 31.89
C LEU A 415 -14.10 21.03 30.97
N GLN A 416 -14.14 21.25 29.65
CA GLN A 416 -14.38 20.19 28.68
C GLN A 416 -13.24 19.18 28.64
N SER A 417 -11.98 19.64 28.59
CA SER A 417 -10.80 18.78 28.61
C SER A 417 -10.67 18.02 29.93
N VAL A 418 -10.93 18.69 31.06
CA VAL A 418 -10.95 18.05 32.38
C VAL A 418 -11.99 16.92 32.42
N ASN A 419 -13.23 17.20 32.00
CA ASN A 419 -14.28 16.18 31.98
C ASN A 419 -13.93 15.03 31.03
N THR A 420 -13.37 15.31 29.85
CA THR A 420 -12.97 14.28 28.89
C THR A 420 -11.93 13.32 29.48
N ILE A 421 -10.90 13.85 30.15
CA ILE A 421 -9.87 13.03 30.80
C ILE A 421 -10.48 12.20 31.94
N VAL A 422 -11.35 12.80 32.77
CA VAL A 422 -12.02 12.11 33.88
C VAL A 422 -12.91 10.99 33.37
N ASP A 423 -13.76 11.25 32.37
CA ASP A 423 -14.69 10.28 31.79
C ASP A 423 -13.91 9.12 31.14
N THR A 424 -12.78 9.42 30.49
CA THR A 424 -11.91 8.39 29.89
C THR A 424 -11.25 7.52 30.98
N LEU A 425 -10.78 8.11 32.09
CA LEU A 425 -10.23 7.33 33.22
C LEU A 425 -11.30 6.49 33.91
N GLN A 426 -12.53 6.99 34.02
CA GLN A 426 -13.65 6.22 34.55
C GLN A 426 -14.00 5.04 33.65
N PHE A 427 -13.97 5.23 32.33
CA PHE A 427 -14.13 4.15 31.37
C PHE A 427 -13.05 3.07 31.55
N GLU A 428 -11.78 3.47 31.66
CA GLU A 428 -10.66 2.53 31.91
C GLU A 428 -10.85 1.74 33.22
N ALA A 429 -11.21 2.42 34.31
CA ALA A 429 -11.41 1.79 35.60
C ALA A 429 -12.69 0.96 35.69
N SER A 430 -13.69 1.17 34.83
CA SER A 430 -14.95 0.40 34.85
C SER A 430 -14.73 -1.11 34.68
N TYR A 431 -13.61 -1.51 34.08
CA TYR A 431 -13.20 -2.91 33.92
C TYR A 431 -12.49 -3.50 35.15
N THR A 432 -12.18 -2.71 36.18
CA THR A 432 -11.46 -3.16 37.38
C THR A 432 -12.38 -3.53 38.55
N ASN A 433 -13.66 -3.10 38.53
CA ASN A 433 -14.56 -3.05 39.69
C ASN A 433 -14.00 -2.25 40.90
N GLU A 434 -12.90 -1.53 40.74
CA GLU A 434 -12.30 -0.67 41.75
C GLU A 434 -12.61 0.81 41.47
N PRO A 435 -12.71 1.65 42.51
CA PRO A 435 -12.89 3.08 42.31
C PRO A 435 -11.64 3.69 41.67
N VAL A 436 -11.83 4.59 40.69
CA VAL A 436 -10.74 5.36 40.09
C VAL A 436 -9.93 6.04 41.21
N PRO A 437 -8.59 5.87 41.24
CA PRO A 437 -7.74 6.59 42.18
C PRO A 437 -7.95 8.10 42.08
N GLY A 438 -7.71 8.83 43.17
CA GLY A 438 -7.79 10.29 43.15
C GLY A 438 -6.94 10.88 42.02
N ILE A 439 -7.40 11.97 41.42
CA ILE A 439 -6.69 12.68 40.35
C ILE A 439 -6.06 13.95 40.93
N GLU A 440 -4.74 14.06 40.80
CA GLU A 440 -3.97 15.26 41.13
C GLU A 440 -3.71 16.07 39.85
N TRP A 441 -4.21 17.30 39.79
CA TRP A 441 -4.02 18.19 38.65
C TRP A 441 -2.83 19.10 38.87
N ARG A 442 -1.90 19.13 37.90
CA ARG A 442 -0.72 20.00 37.90
C ARG A 442 -0.67 20.79 36.61
N TYR A 443 -0.78 22.10 36.74
CA TYR A 443 -0.70 23.04 35.63
C TYR A 443 0.69 23.68 35.56
N GLY A 444 1.12 24.07 34.36
CA GLY A 444 2.45 24.64 34.12
C GLY A 444 3.56 23.60 33.95
N CYS A 445 3.21 22.33 33.71
CA CYS A 445 4.16 21.27 33.38
C CYS A 445 4.63 21.38 31.92
N SER A 446 5.62 22.23 31.64
CA SER A 446 6.22 22.28 30.30
C SER A 446 7.43 21.34 30.24
N LEU A 447 7.30 20.26 29.46
CA LEU A 447 8.30 19.19 29.33
C LEU A 447 9.13 19.30 28.04
N GLY A 448 8.82 20.26 27.16
CA GLY A 448 9.44 20.33 25.84
C GLY A 448 9.01 19.15 24.95
N PRO A 449 9.87 18.67 24.04
CA PRO A 449 9.57 17.52 23.20
C PRO A 449 9.68 16.20 23.99
N VAL A 450 8.60 15.42 24.01
CA VAL A 450 8.53 14.10 24.69
C VAL A 450 8.55 12.99 23.65
N PHE A 451 9.39 11.97 23.85
CA PHE A 451 9.56 10.86 22.90
C PHE A 451 8.55 9.74 23.14
N THR A 452 7.76 9.37 22.14
CA THR A 452 6.60 8.45 22.26
C THR A 452 6.87 7.02 21.82
N TYR A 453 8.04 6.73 21.23
CA TYR A 453 8.34 5.43 20.60
C TYR A 453 7.34 5.03 19.49
N GLY A 454 6.62 6.00 18.92
CA GLY A 454 5.70 5.82 17.81
C GLY A 454 6.44 5.44 16.53
N VAL A 455 6.07 4.31 15.90
CA VAL A 455 6.67 3.83 14.65
C VAL A 455 5.88 4.22 13.40
N ASN A 456 4.57 4.42 13.56
CA ASN A 456 3.65 4.77 12.48
C ASN A 456 3.48 6.28 12.30
N TYR A 457 3.71 7.05 13.37
CA TYR A 457 3.59 8.51 13.40
C TYR A 457 4.85 9.14 13.98
N ARG A 458 4.83 10.47 14.15
CA ARG A 458 5.96 11.18 14.78
C ARG A 458 6.27 10.57 16.15
N PRO A 459 7.53 10.16 16.39
CA PRO A 459 7.96 9.60 17.66
C PRO A 459 8.20 10.68 18.72
N GLN A 460 7.81 11.93 18.47
CA GLN A 460 7.97 13.06 19.37
C GLN A 460 6.70 13.92 19.36
N VAL A 461 6.30 14.36 20.55
CA VAL A 461 5.16 15.25 20.77
C VAL A 461 5.63 16.45 21.59
N ASP A 462 5.33 17.65 21.11
CA ASP A 462 5.75 18.89 21.77
C ASP A 462 4.77 19.27 22.89
N ASN A 463 5.30 19.43 24.11
CA ASN A 463 4.57 19.83 25.32
C ASN A 463 3.20 19.13 25.46
N PRO A 464 3.14 17.79 25.54
CA PRO A 464 1.89 17.08 25.74
C PRO A 464 1.33 17.25 27.15
N ILE A 465 0.03 17.03 27.30
CA ILE A 465 -0.60 16.71 28.59
C ILE A 465 -0.23 15.26 28.91
N LEU A 466 0.44 15.03 30.05
CA LEU A 466 0.73 13.69 30.54
C LEU A 466 -0.32 13.27 31.56
N VAL A 467 -1.02 12.17 31.30
CA VAL A 467 -1.85 11.49 32.29
C VAL A 467 -1.06 10.32 32.83
N ILE A 468 -0.55 10.49 34.05
CA ILE A 468 0.43 9.60 34.67
C ILE A 468 -0.31 8.65 35.61
N LEU A 469 -0.30 7.36 35.28
CA LEU A 469 -0.90 6.32 36.10
C LEU A 469 -0.07 6.03 37.36
N PRO A 470 -0.70 5.60 38.46
CA PRO A 470 0.03 5.15 39.65
C PRO A 470 0.77 3.83 39.37
N ARG A 471 1.71 3.47 40.27
CA ARG A 471 2.45 2.21 40.15
C ARG A 471 1.50 1.00 40.17
N GLY A 472 1.83 -0.01 39.39
CA GLY A 472 1.00 -1.20 39.18
C GLY A 472 -0.13 -0.99 38.18
N LEU A 473 -0.21 0.19 37.55
CA LEU A 473 -1.20 0.55 36.53
C LEU A 473 -2.64 0.31 36.97
N ALA A 474 -2.94 0.55 38.25
CA ALA A 474 -4.21 0.21 38.90
C ALA A 474 -5.48 0.66 38.13
N PRO A 475 -5.53 1.86 37.49
CA PRO A 475 -6.71 2.28 36.73
C PRO A 475 -7.02 1.47 35.48
N LEU A 476 -6.05 0.72 34.94
CA LEU A 476 -6.28 -0.16 33.80
C LEU A 476 -6.76 -1.52 34.31
N GLY A 477 -7.93 -1.99 33.88
CA GLY A 477 -8.32 -3.40 34.07
C GLY A 477 -7.33 -4.35 33.41
N ASP A 478 -7.29 -5.62 33.84
CA ASP A 478 -6.38 -6.63 33.24
C ASP A 478 -6.61 -6.75 31.73
N HIS A 479 -7.87 -6.65 31.30
CA HIS A 479 -8.27 -6.52 29.90
C HIS A 479 -7.61 -5.31 29.19
N ASN A 480 -7.75 -4.11 29.74
CA ASN A 480 -7.21 -2.90 29.12
C ASN A 480 -5.68 -2.87 29.15
N LEU A 481 -5.08 -3.43 30.20
CA LEU A 481 -3.63 -3.59 30.30
C LEU A 481 -3.09 -4.48 29.18
N MET A 482 -3.72 -5.63 28.92
CA MET A 482 -3.33 -6.48 27.79
C MET A 482 -3.61 -5.84 26.45
N SER A 483 -4.70 -5.05 26.33
CA SER A 483 -4.93 -4.23 25.14
C SER A 483 -3.74 -3.29 24.86
N LYS A 484 -3.12 -2.69 25.89
CA LYS A 484 -1.90 -1.87 25.75
C LYS A 484 -0.68 -2.69 25.28
N VAL A 485 -0.58 -3.96 25.68
CA VAL A 485 0.45 -4.89 25.17
C VAL A 485 0.20 -5.17 23.68
N SER A 486 -1.04 -5.51 23.31
CA SER A 486 -1.46 -5.76 21.92
C SER A 486 -1.18 -4.57 21.00
N GLN A 487 -1.47 -3.36 21.49
CA GLN A 487 -1.25 -2.10 20.78
C GLN A 487 0.24 -1.69 20.73
N GLN A 488 1.13 -2.44 21.39
CA GLN A 488 2.57 -2.18 21.46
C GLN A 488 2.92 -0.79 22.03
N VAL A 489 2.10 -0.31 22.97
CA VAL A 489 2.32 0.94 23.72
C VAL A 489 2.84 0.67 25.13
N LEU A 490 2.82 -0.59 25.57
CA LEU A 490 3.51 -1.09 26.75
C LEU A 490 4.87 -1.70 26.33
N LEU A 491 5.96 -1.02 26.70
CA LEU A 491 7.33 -1.39 26.36
C LEU A 491 8.08 -1.85 27.61
N THR A 492 9.12 -2.65 27.45
CA THR A 492 10.05 -2.96 28.53
C THR A 492 11.31 -2.10 28.44
N VAL A 493 11.86 -1.72 29.58
CA VAL A 493 13.02 -0.81 29.67
C VAL A 493 14.31 -1.48 29.16
N SER A 494 14.39 -2.81 29.26
CA SER A 494 15.61 -3.57 28.93
C SER A 494 15.26 -4.98 28.43
N PRO A 495 16.18 -5.63 27.67
CA PRO A 495 15.97 -6.99 27.15
C PRO A 495 15.86 -8.07 28.24
N ASP A 496 16.29 -7.78 29.47
CA ASP A 496 16.23 -8.74 30.57
C ASP A 496 14.81 -8.86 31.15
N VAL A 497 14.00 -7.80 31.08
CA VAL A 497 12.66 -7.76 31.68
C VAL A 497 11.69 -8.75 31.04
N PRO A 498 11.60 -8.87 29.69
CA PRO A 498 10.78 -9.92 29.06
C PRO A 498 11.11 -11.31 29.61
N SER A 499 12.40 -11.66 29.73
CA SER A 499 12.81 -12.98 30.25
C SER A 499 12.35 -13.26 31.70
N GLN A 500 12.13 -12.22 32.49
CA GLN A 500 11.64 -12.32 33.86
C GLN A 500 10.11 -12.45 33.91
N ILE A 501 9.41 -11.80 32.99
CA ILE A 501 7.94 -11.82 32.84
C ILE A 501 7.45 -13.15 32.25
N LEU A 502 8.29 -13.85 31.48
CA LEU A 502 7.94 -15.12 30.82
C LEU A 502 7.72 -16.32 31.76
N LYS A 503 7.85 -16.15 33.08
CA LYS A 503 7.63 -17.25 34.03
C LYS A 503 6.12 -17.51 34.20
N GLY A 504 5.66 -18.72 33.88
CA GLY A 504 4.27 -19.15 34.07
C GLY A 504 3.41 -18.96 32.81
N ALA A 505 2.11 -18.71 32.99
CA ALA A 505 1.13 -18.63 31.90
C ALA A 505 1.45 -17.58 30.82
N THR A 506 2.09 -16.46 31.21
CA THR A 506 2.45 -15.34 30.33
C THR A 506 3.38 -15.72 29.17
N GLY A 507 4.16 -16.79 29.31
CA GLY A 507 5.02 -17.30 28.23
C GLY A 507 4.25 -17.83 27.01
N ASN A 508 3.01 -18.30 27.22
CA ASN A 508 2.12 -18.75 26.14
C ASN A 508 1.34 -17.60 25.51
N THR A 509 1.09 -16.54 26.29
CA THR A 509 0.33 -15.34 25.90
C THR A 509 1.16 -14.37 25.05
N LEU A 510 2.49 -14.40 25.13
CA LEU A 510 3.37 -13.54 24.34
C LEU A 510 3.89 -14.26 23.07
N ALA A 511 3.69 -13.61 21.92
CA ALA A 511 4.17 -14.10 20.63
C ALA A 511 5.68 -13.92 20.49
N PHE A 512 6.17 -12.71 20.73
CA PHE A 512 7.58 -12.35 20.63
C PHE A 512 7.89 -11.09 21.45
N PHE A 513 9.17 -10.86 21.71
CA PHE A 513 9.70 -9.56 22.10
C PHE A 513 10.85 -9.21 21.17
N ARG A 514 10.97 -7.93 20.82
CA ARG A 514 12.09 -7.44 20.01
C ARG A 514 12.39 -5.98 20.32
N PRO A 515 13.60 -5.48 19.99
CA PRO A 515 13.88 -4.06 20.09
C PRO A 515 12.86 -3.23 19.30
N ARG A 516 12.29 -2.20 19.92
CA ARG A 516 11.33 -1.31 19.26
C ARG A 516 11.97 -0.57 18.06
N GLU A 517 13.28 -0.41 18.06
CA GLU A 517 14.06 0.10 16.94
C GLU A 517 13.89 -0.76 15.67
N ASP A 518 13.75 -2.08 15.79
CA ASP A 518 13.58 -2.95 14.61
C ASP A 518 12.26 -2.65 13.89
N SER A 519 11.20 -2.33 14.64
CA SER A 519 9.92 -1.87 14.10
C SER A 519 10.04 -0.50 13.43
N TRP A 520 10.87 0.40 13.98
CA TRP A 520 11.18 1.67 13.34
C TRP A 520 11.96 1.48 12.02
N GLN A 521 12.99 0.63 12.00
CA GLN A 521 13.72 0.32 10.78
C GLN A 521 12.84 -0.38 9.74
N ALA A 522 11.94 -1.26 10.18
CA ALA A 522 10.94 -1.86 9.31
C ALA A 522 9.99 -0.81 8.73
N SER A 523 9.58 0.19 9.52
CA SER A 523 8.74 1.29 9.03
C SER A 523 9.48 2.18 8.02
N ILE A 524 10.78 2.42 8.19
CA ILE A 524 11.62 3.12 7.20
C ILE A 524 11.68 2.30 5.90
N ARG A 525 11.99 0.99 5.97
CA ARG A 525 12.03 0.12 4.79
C ARG A 525 10.69 0.09 4.05
N ALA A 526 9.57 0.05 4.78
CA ALA A 526 8.24 0.13 4.19
C ALA A 526 7.98 1.48 3.51
N ALA A 527 8.45 2.60 4.09
CA ALA A 527 8.38 3.91 3.45
C ALA A 527 9.24 3.99 2.18
N GLU A 528 10.46 3.44 2.19
CA GLU A 528 11.33 3.34 1.00
C GLU A 528 10.68 2.54 -0.12
N GLN A 529 10.08 1.38 0.22
CA GLN A 529 9.34 0.56 -0.73
C GLN A 529 8.14 1.33 -1.32
N ASN A 530 7.39 2.06 -0.50
CA ASN A 530 6.30 2.91 -0.98
C ASN A 530 6.80 4.02 -1.91
N VAL A 531 7.92 4.69 -1.59
CA VAL A 531 8.54 5.68 -2.49
C VAL A 531 8.94 5.04 -3.82
N ALA A 532 9.55 3.85 -3.81
CA ALA A 532 9.92 3.14 -5.02
C ALA A 532 8.69 2.77 -5.88
N LEU A 533 7.63 2.25 -5.24
CA LEU A 533 6.36 1.90 -5.89
C LEU A 533 5.67 3.10 -6.54
N TRP A 534 5.52 4.19 -5.78
CA TRP A 534 4.94 5.42 -6.30
C TRP A 534 5.85 6.11 -7.32
N GLY A 535 7.17 5.92 -7.22
CA GLY A 535 8.14 6.35 -8.21
C GLY A 535 7.92 5.64 -9.56
N LEU A 536 7.65 4.33 -9.53
CA LEU A 536 7.34 3.55 -10.72
C LEU A 536 5.98 3.94 -11.33
N ASN A 537 4.96 4.17 -10.51
CA ASN A 537 3.70 4.78 -10.96
C ASN A 537 3.93 6.17 -11.59
N GLY A 538 4.80 6.97 -10.99
CA GLY A 538 5.22 8.28 -11.50
C GLY A 538 5.86 8.17 -12.88
N PHE A 539 6.78 7.23 -13.04
CA PHE A 539 7.43 6.96 -14.33
C PHE A 539 6.42 6.52 -15.40
N ALA A 540 5.54 5.55 -15.09
CA ALA A 540 4.51 5.08 -16.01
C ALA A 540 3.56 6.21 -16.42
N THR A 541 3.19 7.06 -15.48
CA THR A 541 2.38 8.27 -15.70
C THR A 541 3.10 9.25 -16.63
N VAL A 542 4.35 9.61 -16.33
CA VAL A 542 5.16 10.54 -17.14
C VAL A 542 5.29 10.03 -18.58
N LEU A 543 5.51 8.72 -18.75
CA LEU A 543 5.59 8.10 -20.05
C LEU A 543 4.24 8.19 -20.81
N LEU A 544 3.14 7.78 -20.17
CA LEU A 544 1.79 7.84 -20.75
C LEU A 544 1.43 9.26 -21.18
N VAL A 545 1.68 10.23 -20.32
CA VAL A 545 1.30 11.63 -20.54
C VAL A 545 2.20 12.21 -21.66
N THR A 546 3.50 11.89 -21.70
CA THR A 546 4.38 12.24 -22.84
C THR A 546 3.85 11.70 -24.19
N VAL A 547 3.44 10.43 -24.23
CA VAL A 547 2.86 9.81 -25.43
C VAL A 547 1.56 10.51 -25.85
N LEU A 548 0.69 10.84 -24.88
CA LEU A 548 -0.57 11.54 -25.14
C LEU A 548 -0.36 12.95 -25.71
N VAL A 549 0.63 13.70 -25.23
CA VAL A 549 1.00 15.01 -25.83
C VAL A 549 1.44 14.82 -27.27
N GLY A 550 2.35 13.87 -27.54
CA GLY A 550 2.79 13.55 -28.90
C GLY A 550 1.61 13.21 -29.82
N ALA A 551 0.71 12.34 -29.36
CA ALA A 551 -0.48 11.93 -30.10
C ALA A 551 -1.44 13.12 -30.37
N THR A 552 -1.60 14.02 -29.41
CA THR A 552 -2.46 15.21 -29.54
C THR A 552 -1.86 16.18 -30.55
N VAL A 553 -0.55 16.45 -30.49
CA VAL A 553 0.15 17.33 -31.44
C VAL A 553 0.05 16.78 -32.86
N LEU A 554 0.25 15.47 -33.04
CA LEU A 554 0.10 14.83 -34.35
C LEU A 554 -1.34 14.97 -34.89
N THR A 555 -2.32 14.68 -34.05
CA THR A 555 -3.75 14.77 -34.40
C THR A 555 -4.16 16.21 -34.70
N PHE A 556 -3.64 17.19 -33.95
CA PHE A 556 -3.84 18.62 -34.18
C PHE A 556 -3.33 19.03 -35.57
N ARG A 557 -2.09 18.65 -35.93
CA ARG A 557 -1.54 18.96 -37.28
C ARG A 557 -2.41 18.43 -38.40
N ILE A 558 -2.94 17.22 -38.24
CA ILE A 558 -3.81 16.61 -39.25
C ILE A 558 -5.18 17.31 -39.30
N THR A 559 -5.77 17.59 -38.14
CA THR A 559 -7.10 18.23 -38.00
C THR A 559 -7.11 19.63 -38.60
N TYR A 560 -6.12 20.44 -38.26
CA TYR A 560 -6.06 21.86 -38.59
C TYR A 560 -5.16 22.16 -39.79
N ARG A 561 -4.72 21.14 -40.56
CA ARG A 561 -3.82 21.29 -41.72
C ARG A 561 -4.19 22.44 -42.65
N ARG A 562 -5.48 22.58 -43.00
CA ARG A 562 -5.97 23.68 -43.86
C ARG A 562 -5.85 25.05 -43.19
N LYS A 563 -6.20 25.16 -41.91
CA LYS A 563 -6.06 26.42 -41.14
C LYS A 563 -4.57 26.79 -40.98
N ILE A 564 -3.69 25.81 -40.73
CA ILE A 564 -2.23 25.99 -40.65
C ILE A 564 -1.69 26.52 -41.99
N HIS A 565 -2.09 25.93 -43.11
CA HIS A 565 -1.67 26.39 -44.44
C HIS A 565 -2.08 27.85 -44.70
N VAL A 566 -3.35 28.17 -44.44
CA VAL A 566 -3.87 29.54 -44.64
C VAL A 566 -3.15 30.52 -43.71
N ALA A 567 -2.91 30.15 -42.46
CA ALA A 567 -2.15 30.99 -41.53
C ALA A 567 -0.72 31.23 -42.01
N TYR A 568 -0.04 30.19 -42.51
CA TYR A 568 1.32 30.29 -43.05
C TYR A 568 1.38 31.21 -44.29
N VAL A 569 0.50 30.99 -45.28
CA VAL A 569 0.45 31.80 -46.51
C VAL A 569 0.09 33.26 -46.22
N CYS A 570 -0.85 33.50 -45.29
CA CYS A 570 -1.27 34.86 -44.94
C CYS A 570 -0.38 35.53 -43.87
N GLY A 571 0.76 34.94 -43.49
CA GLY A 571 1.66 35.49 -42.47
C GLY A 571 1.00 35.67 -41.09
N ARG A 572 -0.08 34.94 -40.80
CA ARG A 572 -0.79 35.03 -39.52
C ARG A 572 -0.03 34.27 -38.45
N SER A 573 -0.07 34.82 -37.24
CA SER A 573 0.55 34.22 -36.06
C SER A 573 0.04 32.79 -35.79
N PRO A 574 0.91 31.83 -35.41
CA PRO A 574 0.54 30.45 -35.04
C PRO A 574 -0.55 30.37 -33.96
N TRP A 575 -0.62 31.38 -33.09
CA TRP A 575 -1.64 31.53 -32.05
C TRP A 575 -3.07 31.52 -32.59
N TRP A 576 -3.30 32.06 -33.79
CA TRP A 576 -4.63 32.11 -34.40
C TRP A 576 -5.21 30.72 -34.66
N VAL A 577 -4.34 29.75 -34.95
CA VAL A 577 -4.72 28.35 -35.18
C VAL A 577 -4.79 27.56 -33.87
N ALA A 578 -3.86 27.82 -32.94
CA ALA A 578 -3.73 27.04 -31.72
C ALA A 578 -4.69 27.45 -30.59
N LYS A 579 -5.31 28.65 -30.64
CA LYS A 579 -6.10 29.23 -29.53
C LYS A 579 -7.14 28.29 -28.88
N GLU A 580 -7.84 27.46 -29.66
CA GLU A 580 -8.85 26.52 -29.16
C GLU A 580 -8.21 25.44 -28.29
N VAL A 581 -7.07 24.88 -28.73
CA VAL A 581 -6.35 23.83 -28.01
C VAL A 581 -5.59 24.42 -26.82
N VAL A 582 -5.01 25.60 -26.96
CA VAL A 582 -4.37 26.30 -25.84
C VAL A 582 -5.38 26.60 -24.73
N ALA A 583 -6.62 27.00 -25.06
CA ALA A 583 -7.66 27.20 -24.05
C ALA A 583 -7.96 25.93 -23.24
N ILE A 584 -7.91 24.75 -23.87
CA ILE A 584 -8.05 23.46 -23.19
C ILE A 584 -6.86 23.21 -22.23
N GLU A 585 -5.63 23.48 -22.67
CA GLU A 585 -4.45 23.34 -21.79
C GLU A 585 -4.50 24.30 -20.59
N VAL A 586 -4.99 25.52 -20.80
CA VAL A 586 -5.20 26.50 -19.71
C VAL A 586 -6.27 25.98 -18.75
N ALA A 587 -7.38 25.42 -19.25
CA ALA A 587 -8.41 24.85 -18.39
C ALA A 587 -7.88 23.68 -17.53
N PHE A 588 -7.06 22.80 -18.12
CA PHE A 588 -6.40 21.71 -17.37
C PHE A 588 -5.45 22.23 -16.29
N PHE A 589 -4.66 23.26 -16.61
CA PHE A 589 -3.75 23.87 -15.64
C PHE A 589 -4.52 24.55 -14.49
N LEU A 590 -5.57 25.31 -14.80
CA LEU A 590 -6.42 25.95 -13.77
C LEU A 590 -7.15 24.92 -12.90
N ALA A 591 -7.65 23.82 -13.49
CA ALA A 591 -8.27 22.75 -12.73
C ALA A 591 -7.28 22.09 -11.76
N THR A 592 -6.02 21.92 -12.17
CA THR A 592 -4.94 21.41 -11.31
C THR A 592 -4.70 22.33 -10.13
N ILE A 593 -4.62 23.64 -10.36
CA ILE A 593 -4.47 24.65 -9.30
C ILE A 593 -5.68 24.66 -8.36
N GLY A 594 -6.90 24.62 -8.90
CA GLY A 594 -8.13 24.61 -8.09
C GLY A 594 -8.21 23.38 -7.18
N TRP A 595 -7.88 22.20 -7.70
CA TRP A 595 -7.80 20.96 -6.92
C TRP A 595 -6.73 21.05 -5.82
N LEU A 596 -5.55 21.60 -6.13
CA LEU A 596 -4.47 21.78 -5.17
C LEU A 596 -4.87 22.73 -4.04
N LEU A 597 -5.50 23.86 -4.36
CA LEU A 597 -5.97 24.82 -3.36
C LEU A 597 -7.03 24.20 -2.43
N TYR A 598 -7.95 23.42 -3.00
CA TYR A 598 -8.94 22.67 -2.21
C TYR A 598 -8.26 21.71 -1.22
N LYS A 599 -7.26 20.95 -1.68
CA LYS A 599 -6.53 20.00 -0.83
C LYS A 599 -5.67 20.66 0.25
N VAL A 600 -5.02 21.77 -0.06
CA VAL A 600 -4.26 22.56 0.92
C VAL A 600 -5.19 23.17 1.97
N HIS A 601 -6.38 23.62 1.58
CA HIS A 601 -7.37 24.14 2.51
C HIS A 601 -7.90 23.04 3.45
N ASP A 602 -8.29 21.89 2.91
CA ASP A 602 -8.71 20.71 3.67
C ASP A 602 -7.64 20.27 4.68
N HIS A 603 -6.39 20.19 4.23
CA HIS A 603 -5.25 19.88 5.10
C HIS A 603 -5.06 20.92 6.22
N ARG A 604 -5.16 22.21 5.91
CA ARG A 604 -5.03 23.28 6.91
C ARG A 604 -6.10 23.20 7.98
N VAL A 605 -7.36 22.97 7.59
CA VAL A 605 -8.48 22.80 8.55
C VAL A 605 -8.23 21.61 9.48
N GLN A 606 -7.70 20.50 8.95
CA GLN A 606 -7.37 19.32 9.74
C GLN A 606 -6.17 19.56 10.67
N ALA A 607 -5.11 20.23 10.20
CA ALA A 607 -3.95 20.55 11.02
C ALA A 607 -4.26 21.54 12.16
N GLU A 608 -5.16 22.51 11.91
CA GLU A 608 -5.62 23.47 12.91
C GLU A 608 -6.48 22.82 14.00
N SER A 609 -7.11 21.68 13.72
CA SER A 609 -7.99 21.00 14.69
C SER A 609 -7.24 20.43 15.92
N ARG A 610 -5.89 20.32 15.91
CA ARG A 610 -5.02 19.76 16.98
C ARG A 610 -5.46 18.38 17.53
N VAL A 611 -6.45 17.76 16.91
CA VAL A 611 -6.96 16.45 17.29
C VAL A 611 -5.92 15.41 16.91
N PRO A 612 -5.51 14.53 17.84
CA PRO A 612 -4.78 13.32 17.51
C PRO A 612 -5.75 12.30 16.92
N SER A 613 -6.32 12.59 15.74
CA SER A 613 -6.87 11.52 14.93
C SER A 613 -5.66 10.86 14.27
N THR A 614 -5.52 9.56 14.45
CA THR A 614 -4.56 8.72 13.72
C THR A 614 -4.59 9.00 12.21
N TRP A 615 -5.72 9.48 11.69
CA TRP A 615 -5.89 9.95 10.33
C TRP A 615 -5.23 11.33 10.05
N SER A 616 -5.31 12.32 10.94
CA SER A 616 -4.75 13.67 10.72
C SER A 616 -3.22 13.70 10.83
N ILE A 617 -2.62 12.92 11.72
CA ILE A 617 -1.17 12.90 11.95
C ILE A 617 -0.43 12.14 10.84
N GLY A 618 -1.05 11.09 10.26
CA GLY A 618 -0.47 10.31 9.16
C GLY A 618 -0.26 11.08 7.85
N PHE A 619 -0.87 12.27 7.71
CA PHE A 619 -0.82 13.08 6.49
C PHE A 619 -0.14 14.45 6.65
N GLU A 620 0.45 14.78 7.81
CA GLU A 620 1.13 16.08 8.03
C GLU A 620 2.20 16.40 6.99
N ASN A 621 2.92 15.38 6.51
CA ASN A 621 3.98 15.56 5.51
C ASN A 621 3.47 15.49 4.06
N GLN A 622 2.21 15.06 3.83
CA GLN A 622 1.69 14.86 2.48
C GLN A 622 1.52 16.19 1.72
N TRP A 623 1.13 17.27 2.41
CA TRP A 623 0.90 18.60 1.83
C TRP A 623 1.95 19.63 2.28
N SER A 624 3.22 19.27 2.10
CA SER A 624 4.34 20.20 2.30
C SER A 624 4.41 21.27 1.20
N PRO A 625 5.13 22.40 1.42
CA PRO A 625 5.47 23.35 0.35
C PRO A 625 6.13 22.68 -0.85
N PHE A 626 6.91 21.60 -0.62
CA PHE A 626 7.52 20.82 -1.70
C PHE A 626 6.47 20.09 -2.54
N THR A 627 5.41 19.53 -1.95
CA THR A 627 4.30 18.92 -2.68
C THR A 627 3.60 19.94 -3.57
N ILE A 628 3.34 21.14 -3.05
CA ILE A 628 2.73 22.25 -3.81
C ILE A 628 3.62 22.62 -5.00
N VAL A 629 4.92 22.83 -4.77
CA VAL A 629 5.88 23.18 -5.83
C VAL A 629 6.02 22.05 -6.85
N ALA A 630 6.03 20.79 -6.43
CA ALA A 630 6.14 19.64 -7.33
C ALA A 630 4.89 19.49 -8.22
N VAL A 631 3.69 19.60 -7.66
CA VAL A 631 2.43 19.51 -8.42
C VAL A 631 2.30 20.69 -9.39
N VAL A 632 2.54 21.92 -8.93
CA VAL A 632 2.49 23.12 -9.78
C VAL A 632 3.58 23.08 -10.83
N GLY A 633 4.80 22.70 -10.46
CA GLY A 633 5.95 22.58 -11.34
C GLY A 633 5.72 21.53 -12.44
N PHE A 634 5.21 20.36 -12.07
CA PHE A 634 4.82 19.32 -13.02
C PHE A 634 3.73 19.81 -13.99
N GLY A 635 2.66 20.42 -13.46
CA GLY A 635 1.59 20.99 -14.27
C GLY A 635 2.06 22.12 -15.20
N ALA A 636 2.99 22.96 -14.73
CA ALA A 636 3.55 24.08 -15.49
C ALA A 636 4.48 23.60 -16.61
N VAL A 637 5.40 22.66 -16.32
CA VAL A 637 6.28 22.05 -17.33
C VAL A 637 5.43 21.39 -18.41
N TRP A 638 4.43 20.62 -18.00
CA TRP A 638 3.48 19.98 -18.91
C TRP A 638 2.76 21.01 -19.80
N PHE A 639 2.18 22.05 -19.19
CA PHE A 639 1.48 23.11 -19.90
C PHE A 639 2.40 23.80 -20.93
N VAL A 640 3.59 24.22 -20.51
CA VAL A 640 4.57 24.91 -21.37
C VAL A 640 5.00 24.01 -22.52
N VAL A 641 5.33 22.74 -22.25
CA VAL A 641 5.75 21.78 -23.30
C VAL A 641 4.61 21.53 -24.29
N SER A 642 3.38 21.30 -23.82
CA SER A 642 2.24 21.06 -24.70
C SER A 642 1.96 22.28 -25.59
N VAL A 643 1.88 23.47 -25.00
CA VAL A 643 1.63 24.72 -25.73
C VAL A 643 2.76 25.02 -26.72
N ALA A 644 4.03 24.86 -26.32
CA ALA A 644 5.17 25.08 -27.20
C ALA A 644 5.17 24.12 -28.39
N LEU A 645 4.89 22.83 -28.17
CA LEU A 645 4.79 21.85 -29.25
C LEU A 645 3.61 22.14 -30.18
N MET A 646 2.47 22.59 -29.65
CA MET A 646 1.31 22.98 -30.45
C MET A 646 1.58 24.23 -31.30
N LEU A 647 2.22 25.26 -30.73
CA LEU A 647 2.61 26.47 -31.45
C LEU A 647 3.66 26.17 -32.53
N LYS A 648 4.65 25.33 -32.20
CA LYS A 648 5.65 24.86 -33.17
C LYS A 648 4.97 24.11 -34.32
N ALA A 649 4.05 23.20 -33.99
CA ALA A 649 3.26 22.45 -34.97
C ALA A 649 2.38 23.35 -35.84
N ALA A 650 1.85 24.46 -35.30
CA ALA A 650 1.10 25.47 -36.03
C ALA A 650 1.98 26.39 -36.89
N SER A 651 3.25 26.58 -36.53
CA SER A 651 4.21 27.40 -37.30
C SER A 651 4.86 26.67 -38.48
N GLN A 652 4.96 25.34 -38.41
CA GLN A 652 5.68 24.53 -39.40
C GLN A 652 4.71 23.95 -40.45
N TRP A 653 4.61 24.62 -41.59
CA TRP A 653 4.02 24.04 -42.80
C TRP A 653 5.03 23.16 -43.52
N ASP A 654 4.71 21.87 -43.67
CA ASP A 654 5.56 20.92 -44.38
C ASP A 654 5.14 20.86 -45.86
N ALA A 655 5.88 21.57 -46.71
CA ALA A 655 5.59 21.69 -48.15
C ALA A 655 5.74 20.37 -48.94
N ARG A 656 6.34 19.33 -48.35
CA ARG A 656 6.64 18.05 -49.02
C ARG A 656 5.42 17.20 -49.40
N GLY A 657 4.22 17.56 -48.95
CA GLY A 657 2.98 16.83 -49.24
C GLY A 657 2.11 17.42 -50.35
N GLY A 658 2.62 18.36 -51.15
CA GLY A 658 1.83 19.12 -52.13
C GLY A 658 2.48 19.34 -53.50
N LEU A 659 3.64 18.74 -53.79
CA LEU A 659 4.26 18.83 -55.11
C LEU A 659 3.79 17.68 -56.00
N GLU A 660 2.53 17.70 -56.41
CA GLU A 660 2.14 17.25 -57.75
C GLU A 660 1.10 18.27 -58.26
N PRO A 661 1.41 19.02 -59.34
CA PRO A 661 0.44 19.92 -59.95
C PRO A 661 -0.71 19.13 -60.58
N GLN A 662 -1.89 19.75 -60.57
CA GLN A 662 -3.21 19.21 -60.95
C GLN A 662 -3.27 18.61 -62.35
#